data_AF-A0A9Q5ZBD7-F1
#
_entry.id   AF-A0A9Q5ZBD7-F1
#
_cell.length_a   1.000
_cell.length_b   1.000
_cell.length_c   1.000
_cell.angle_alpha   90.00
_cell.angle_beta   90.00
_cell.angle_gamma   90.00
#
_symmetry.space_group_name_H-M   'P 1'
#
loop_
_entity.id
_entity.type
_entity.pdbx_description
1 polymer ?
#
loop_
_entity_poly.entity_id
_entity_poly.type
_entity_poly.pdbx_seq_one_letter_code
_entity_poly.pdbx_strand_id
1 'polypeptide(L)'
;MSQRKAQPVGVNCPYCDSSETFKKQRPQERKHGIVQRWQCNKCRKSFTLGGKKTQAQPAGLNCPYCESSETIKHGSPTERKHGIVQICLCNKCRKSFTLGGKKTQAQPAGVNCPYCDSSETIKKERPKERKHGIVQPCLCNKCRKSFTLGGKKTQAQPAGVNCPYCESSETVKHGSPTERKHGIVQKCECNKCRKSFTLGAKKTKAQPTGVNCPYCESSETIKHGSPTERKYGIVQICLCKKCRKSFTLGRREKKNIYREGKVIHSYWDDSGLLIIDNISCPNCKQNEVVLKGKHYDNRSSKQIKTMVCLGCGQQFRGEGKDWNNNIRRKLGKTIPSEPWEFEKDKWDFRELYPGIEEYKLKALFLNFTNCGSKWFVNLLKTYFIWRINSGIKATSLYTDIDIFKPFGRFLEQQDVTCMEEIDRNLLATYYNQGLCNLADSTFSKTLSQLSNFFNWGNETQNFITPSTLIISFDFPKLFNEEPDPLEDSVIEAIIENLHILPEPLQLMFMLGFHLGTRPSELCYLLKDCCKLDQDGTIWWVEFERQKQSDEHRLPVPTEIVHLIKKQKTYINQLFGDDYPYLFCHYQGLGITGYPNYPRMKAIKRPPIVVAPANPMVKVIKSLIEKCNILDSNGKLVNFTGAILRPSRATQLINIGYSLNFVRRWLKHRRQSTTKQHYTRYEPGQLLDVATVMANVDQKFYPYDSNPESLNPESLRQNPELHELDGLKMLNGEPLYGYCSFREFCPRFGRCYTCGFHVASADKLSHYKSQLEQLKIKEEIAFSQGSSEIYESYQQIVNALESIIDALEGADERDNKATNSPKLG
;
A
#
# COMPACT_ATOMS: atom_id res chain seq x y z
N MET A 1 -10.03 -18.94 -60.95
CA MET A 1 -10.48 -20.14 -60.23
C MET A 1 -9.96 -20.08 -58.80
N SER A 2 -10.75 -19.51 -57.88
CA SER A 2 -11.54 -20.23 -56.86
C SER A 2 -10.73 -21.04 -55.85
N GLN A 3 -10.42 -20.43 -54.71
CA GLN A 3 -10.67 -21.07 -53.42
C GLN A 3 -11.39 -20.07 -52.50
N ARG A 4 -12.71 -20.17 -52.52
CA ARG A 4 -13.61 -19.59 -51.51
C ARG A 4 -13.21 -20.16 -50.15
N LYS A 5 -12.67 -19.31 -49.25
CA LYS A 5 -12.73 -19.60 -47.81
C LYS A 5 -14.01 -18.98 -47.27
N ALA A 6 -14.83 -19.85 -46.70
CA ALA A 6 -16.18 -19.58 -46.21
C ALA A 6 -16.26 -18.33 -45.33
N GLN A 7 -17.30 -17.53 -45.56
CA GLN A 7 -17.78 -16.49 -44.67
C GLN A 7 -18.04 -17.06 -43.27
N PRO A 8 -17.62 -16.39 -42.18
CA PRO A 8 -18.32 -16.49 -40.92
C PRO A 8 -19.43 -15.44 -40.90
N VAL A 9 -20.66 -15.88 -41.13
CA VAL A 9 -21.87 -15.34 -40.49
C VAL A 9 -21.54 -15.09 -39.00
N GLY A 10 -21.84 -13.99 -38.34
CA GLY A 10 -22.61 -12.80 -38.65
C GLY A 10 -22.65 -12.03 -37.32
N VAL A 11 -21.91 -10.92 -37.24
CA VAL A 11 -22.00 -10.01 -36.10
C VAL A 11 -22.29 -8.63 -36.64
N ASN A 12 -23.50 -8.14 -36.39
CA ASN A 12 -23.89 -6.81 -36.80
C ASN A 12 -23.17 -5.77 -35.94
N CYS A 13 -22.64 -4.75 -36.61
CA CYS A 13 -22.05 -3.61 -35.94
C CYS A 13 -23.11 -2.89 -35.11
N PRO A 14 -22.95 -2.73 -33.78
CA PRO A 14 -23.96 -2.07 -32.94
C PRO A 14 -24.11 -0.57 -33.22
N TYR A 15 -23.29 0.00 -34.11
CA TYR A 15 -23.32 1.42 -34.47
C TYR A 15 -23.95 1.68 -35.85
N CYS A 16 -24.09 0.67 -36.71
CA CYS A 16 -24.60 0.88 -38.07
C CYS A 16 -25.32 -0.36 -38.67
N ASP A 17 -25.51 -1.42 -37.88
CA ASP A 17 -26.16 -2.69 -38.23
C ASP A 17 -25.64 -3.44 -39.46
N SER A 18 -24.52 -3.00 -40.03
CA SER A 18 -23.84 -3.71 -41.11
C SER A 18 -23.27 -5.04 -40.62
N SER A 19 -23.50 -6.09 -41.41
CA SER A 19 -22.90 -7.42 -41.24
C SER A 19 -21.45 -7.50 -41.70
N GLU A 20 -20.89 -6.42 -42.27
CA GLU A 20 -19.50 -6.35 -42.73
C GLU A 20 -18.55 -6.05 -41.56
N THR A 21 -18.32 -7.05 -40.72
CA THR A 21 -17.42 -6.96 -39.56
C THR A 21 -16.37 -8.05 -39.56
N PHE A 22 -15.17 -7.75 -39.07
CA PHE A 22 -14.07 -8.72 -38.96
C PHE A 22 -13.43 -8.71 -37.57
N LYS A 23 -12.88 -9.85 -37.16
CA LYS A 23 -12.23 -10.05 -35.84
C LYS A 23 -10.85 -9.39 -35.82
N LYS A 24 -10.55 -8.65 -34.75
CA LYS A 24 -9.22 -8.10 -34.47
C LYS A 24 -8.53 -8.93 -33.37
N GLN A 25 -7.42 -9.60 -33.71
CA GLN A 25 -6.49 -10.34 -32.83
C GLN A 25 -7.08 -11.53 -32.01
N ARG A 26 -6.20 -12.34 -31.41
CA ARG A 26 -6.57 -13.50 -30.56
C ARG A 26 -7.27 -13.05 -29.27
N PRO A 27 -8.24 -13.83 -28.75
CA PRO A 27 -9.01 -13.49 -27.56
C PRO A 27 -8.12 -13.22 -26.33
N GLN A 28 -8.46 -12.21 -25.53
CA GLN A 28 -7.81 -11.93 -24.25
C GLN A 28 -8.64 -12.49 -23.09
N GLU A 29 -8.02 -13.24 -22.19
CA GLU A 29 -8.61 -13.65 -20.92
C GLU A 29 -8.55 -12.51 -19.89
N ARG A 30 -9.68 -12.23 -19.24
CA ARG A 30 -9.77 -11.32 -18.09
C ARG A 30 -10.49 -12.02 -16.95
N LYS A 31 -10.40 -11.46 -15.73
CA LYS A 31 -11.05 -11.95 -14.48
C LYS A 31 -12.57 -12.25 -14.59
N HIS A 32 -13.24 -11.83 -15.67
CA HIS A 32 -14.67 -12.03 -15.92
C HIS A 32 -14.99 -12.73 -17.27
N GLY A 33 -14.02 -13.39 -17.90
CA GLY A 33 -14.19 -14.21 -19.11
C GLY A 33 -13.34 -13.76 -20.31
N ILE A 34 -13.49 -14.49 -21.41
CA ILE A 34 -12.78 -14.25 -22.68
C ILE A 34 -13.47 -13.12 -23.47
N VAL A 35 -12.70 -12.13 -23.92
CA VAL A 35 -13.20 -10.94 -24.63
C VAL A 35 -12.69 -10.93 -26.08
N GLN A 36 -13.60 -10.82 -27.06
CA GLN A 36 -13.28 -10.82 -28.49
C GLN A 36 -13.58 -9.46 -29.14
N ARG A 37 -12.58 -8.81 -29.75
CA ARG A 37 -12.72 -7.52 -30.47
C ARG A 37 -13.08 -7.71 -31.95
N TRP A 38 -13.94 -6.81 -32.44
CA TRP A 38 -14.43 -6.73 -33.81
C TRP A 38 -14.28 -5.30 -34.36
N GLN A 39 -14.18 -5.15 -35.68
CA GLN A 39 -14.23 -3.86 -36.36
C GLN A 39 -15.18 -3.92 -37.56
N CYS A 40 -15.95 -2.86 -37.77
CA CYS A 40 -16.85 -2.73 -38.92
C CYS A 40 -16.13 -2.08 -40.11
N ASN A 41 -16.26 -2.66 -41.30
CA ASN A 41 -15.70 -2.09 -42.53
C ASN A 41 -16.44 -0.82 -42.97
N LYS A 42 -17.77 -0.80 -42.80
CA LYS A 42 -18.63 0.32 -43.23
C LYS A 42 -18.43 1.60 -42.42
N CYS A 43 -18.36 1.51 -41.08
CA CYS A 43 -18.26 2.70 -40.21
C CYS A 43 -16.89 2.83 -39.50
N ARG A 44 -15.95 1.91 -39.76
CA ARG A 44 -14.60 1.82 -39.16
C ARG A 44 -14.52 1.75 -37.63
N LYS A 45 -15.65 1.77 -36.91
CA LYS A 45 -15.72 1.67 -35.45
C LYS A 45 -15.39 0.25 -34.98
N SER A 46 -14.61 0.17 -33.91
CA SER A 46 -14.29 -1.09 -33.23
C SER A 46 -15.29 -1.32 -32.10
N PHE A 47 -15.68 -2.57 -31.87
CA PHE A 47 -16.59 -2.95 -30.81
C PHE A 47 -16.20 -4.32 -30.23
N THR A 48 -16.76 -4.66 -29.07
CA THR A 48 -16.35 -5.86 -28.32
C THR A 48 -17.55 -6.75 -28.07
N LEU A 49 -17.38 -8.06 -28.26
CA LEU A 49 -18.33 -9.08 -27.88
C LEU A 49 -17.68 -10.03 -26.89
N GLY A 50 -18.34 -10.24 -25.74
CA GLY A 50 -17.76 -10.93 -24.58
C GLY A 50 -17.52 -9.92 -23.45
N GLY A 51 -18.31 -10.08 -22.39
CA GLY A 51 -18.62 -9.03 -21.41
C GLY A 51 -20.12 -8.84 -21.42
N LYS A 52 -20.83 -9.38 -20.41
CA LYS A 52 -22.30 -9.43 -20.40
C LYS A 52 -22.89 -8.02 -20.60
N LYS A 53 -23.59 -7.83 -21.71
CA LYS A 53 -24.56 -6.74 -21.87
C LYS A 53 -25.62 -6.89 -20.78
N THR A 54 -25.97 -5.80 -20.10
CA THR A 54 -27.26 -5.64 -19.44
C THR A 54 -28.35 -5.91 -20.47
N GLN A 55 -29.00 -7.07 -20.37
CA GLN A 55 -30.04 -7.48 -21.30
C GLN A 55 -31.36 -6.73 -20.99
N ALA A 56 -32.08 -6.48 -22.08
CA ALA A 56 -33.36 -5.79 -22.20
C ALA A 56 -34.44 -6.14 -21.16
N GLN A 57 -35.42 -5.24 -21.06
CA GLN A 57 -36.70 -5.44 -20.35
C GLN A 57 -37.30 -6.82 -20.70
N PRO A 58 -37.58 -7.68 -19.71
CA PRO A 58 -38.40 -8.85 -19.97
C PRO A 58 -39.85 -8.40 -20.20
N ALA A 59 -40.36 -8.63 -21.42
CA ALA A 59 -41.79 -8.51 -21.67
C ALA A 59 -42.57 -9.41 -20.68
N GLY A 60 -43.57 -8.83 -20.01
CA GLY A 60 -44.54 -9.57 -19.18
C GLY A 60 -44.23 -9.71 -17.69
N LEU A 61 -43.41 -8.84 -17.09
CA LEU A 61 -43.03 -8.96 -15.68
C LEU A 61 -43.45 -7.76 -14.82
N ASN A 62 -44.59 -7.92 -14.15
CA ASN A 62 -45.13 -6.92 -13.24
C ASN A 62 -44.45 -6.98 -11.87
N CYS A 63 -44.15 -5.80 -11.32
CA CYS A 63 -43.62 -5.67 -9.97
C CYS A 63 -44.64 -6.22 -8.95
N PRO A 64 -44.28 -7.14 -8.04
CA PRO A 64 -45.22 -7.69 -7.05
C PRO A 64 -45.64 -6.67 -5.98
N TYR A 65 -45.02 -5.49 -5.94
CA TYR A 65 -45.31 -4.45 -4.96
C TYR A 65 -46.16 -3.30 -5.50
N CYS A 66 -46.22 -3.11 -6.82
CA CYS A 66 -46.94 -1.98 -7.44
C CYS A 66 -47.54 -2.30 -8.82
N GLU A 67 -47.47 -3.55 -9.26
CA GLU A 67 -48.05 -4.11 -10.49
C GLU A 67 -47.59 -3.46 -11.81
N SER A 68 -46.67 -2.50 -11.76
CA SER A 68 -46.06 -1.88 -12.93
C SER A 68 -45.20 -2.89 -13.72
N SER A 69 -45.32 -2.84 -15.04
CA SER A 69 -44.51 -3.60 -15.99
C SER A 69 -43.10 -3.02 -16.18
N GLU A 70 -42.77 -1.88 -15.56
CA GLU A 70 -41.47 -1.22 -15.64
C GLU A 70 -40.43 -1.90 -14.73
N THR A 71 -40.05 -3.13 -15.07
CA THR A 71 -39.06 -3.90 -14.32
C THR A 71 -37.83 -4.24 -15.16
N ILE A 72 -36.66 -4.18 -14.54
CA ILE A 72 -35.36 -4.48 -15.16
C ILE A 72 -34.65 -5.57 -14.37
N LYS A 73 -33.94 -6.47 -15.07
CA LYS A 73 -33.09 -7.48 -14.43
C LYS A 73 -31.82 -6.82 -13.89
N HIS A 74 -31.52 -7.05 -12.62
CA HIS A 74 -30.34 -6.50 -11.96
C HIS A 74 -29.35 -7.61 -11.64
N GLY A 75 -28.16 -7.53 -12.24
CA GLY A 75 -27.08 -8.51 -12.05
C GLY A 75 -27.35 -9.88 -12.70
N SER A 76 -26.39 -10.79 -12.53
CA SER A 76 -26.51 -12.16 -13.02
C SER A 76 -27.46 -12.99 -12.14
N PRO A 77 -28.20 -13.96 -12.69
CA PRO A 77 -28.89 -14.96 -11.88
C PRO A 77 -27.91 -15.62 -10.91
N THR A 78 -28.30 -15.74 -9.64
CA THR A 78 -27.50 -16.37 -8.59
C THR A 78 -28.08 -17.74 -8.24
N GLU A 79 -27.22 -18.75 -8.18
CA GLU A 79 -27.60 -20.09 -7.77
C GLU A 79 -27.73 -20.14 -6.24
N ARG A 80 -28.91 -20.50 -5.74
CA ARG A 80 -29.17 -20.70 -4.30
C ARG A 80 -29.63 -22.14 -4.05
N LYS A 81 -29.64 -22.57 -2.78
CA LYS A 81 -30.05 -23.94 -2.36
C LYS A 81 -31.41 -24.44 -2.90
N HIS A 82 -32.25 -23.58 -3.46
CA HIS A 82 -33.58 -23.90 -4.00
C HIS A 82 -33.77 -23.55 -5.49
N GLY A 83 -32.68 -23.32 -6.23
CA GLY A 83 -32.69 -23.04 -7.67
C GLY A 83 -32.01 -21.73 -8.04
N ILE A 84 -31.97 -21.44 -9.35
CA ILE A 84 -31.43 -20.20 -9.90
C ILE A 84 -32.43 -19.06 -9.67
N VAL A 85 -31.94 -17.97 -9.07
CA VAL A 85 -32.74 -16.79 -8.72
C VAL A 85 -32.21 -15.57 -9.47
N GLN A 86 -33.06 -14.89 -10.22
CA GLN A 86 -32.79 -13.61 -10.87
C GLN A 86 -33.30 -12.46 -10.01
N ILE A 87 -32.45 -11.47 -9.70
CA ILE A 87 -32.89 -10.24 -9.03
C ILE A 87 -33.42 -9.26 -10.10
N CYS A 88 -34.54 -8.63 -9.81
CA CYS A 88 -35.17 -7.59 -10.61
C CYS A 88 -35.38 -6.32 -9.78
N LEU A 89 -35.36 -5.17 -10.43
CA LEU A 89 -35.65 -3.84 -9.87
C LEU A 89 -36.84 -3.23 -10.61
N CYS A 90 -37.77 -2.63 -9.88
CA CYS A 90 -38.87 -1.86 -10.46
C CYS A 90 -38.47 -0.38 -10.54
N ASN A 91 -38.58 0.23 -11.72
CA ASN A 91 -38.24 1.64 -11.90
C ASN A 91 -39.27 2.58 -11.26
N LYS A 92 -40.55 2.18 -11.21
CA LYS A 92 -41.63 2.98 -10.60
C LYS A 92 -41.54 3.08 -9.08
N CYS A 93 -41.25 1.98 -8.37
CA CYS A 93 -41.24 1.96 -6.90
C CYS A 93 -39.84 1.78 -6.28
N ARG A 94 -38.80 1.64 -7.10
CA ARG A 94 -37.39 1.40 -6.73
C ARG A 94 -37.13 0.18 -5.82
N LYS A 95 -38.11 -0.72 -5.66
CA LYS A 95 -37.96 -1.96 -4.88
C LYS A 95 -37.38 -3.08 -5.75
N SER A 96 -36.54 -3.90 -5.13
CA SER A 96 -36.02 -5.13 -5.73
C SER A 96 -36.86 -6.35 -5.36
N PHE A 97 -36.96 -7.32 -6.27
CA PHE A 97 -37.64 -8.60 -6.07
C PHE A 97 -36.92 -9.73 -6.82
N THR A 98 -37.26 -10.98 -6.51
CA THR A 98 -36.59 -12.16 -7.05
C THR A 98 -37.50 -13.02 -7.93
N LEU A 99 -36.98 -13.48 -9.06
CA LEU A 99 -37.63 -14.37 -10.02
C LEU A 99 -36.90 -15.71 -10.11
N GLY A 100 -37.67 -16.80 -10.14
CA GLY A 100 -37.10 -18.16 -10.23
C GLY A 100 -36.86 -18.76 -8.85
N GLY A 101 -37.43 -19.94 -8.66
CA GLY A 101 -37.55 -20.70 -7.42
C GLY A 101 -38.86 -21.50 -7.51
N LYS A 102 -38.83 -22.80 -7.23
CA LYS A 102 -40.04 -23.64 -7.34
C LYS A 102 -41.17 -23.02 -6.49
N LYS A 103 -42.29 -22.69 -7.12
CA LYS A 103 -43.52 -22.28 -6.43
C LYS A 103 -43.98 -23.47 -5.59
N THR A 104 -44.07 -23.27 -4.29
CA THR A 104 -44.58 -24.25 -3.33
C THR A 104 -46.11 -24.17 -3.35
N GLN A 105 -46.80 -25.23 -3.77
CA GLN A 105 -48.25 -25.34 -3.68
C GLN A 105 -48.61 -25.76 -2.25
N ALA A 106 -49.12 -24.83 -1.45
CA ALA A 106 -49.60 -25.11 -0.09
C ALA A 106 -51.06 -25.59 -0.14
N GLN A 107 -51.34 -26.80 0.38
CA GLN A 107 -52.70 -27.32 0.49
C GLN A 107 -53.32 -26.99 1.86
N PRO A 108 -54.64 -26.70 1.94
CA PRO A 108 -55.35 -26.49 3.20
C PRO A 108 -55.19 -27.69 4.14
N ALA A 109 -54.90 -27.44 5.42
CA ALA A 109 -54.60 -28.52 6.35
C ALA A 109 -55.84 -29.22 6.92
N GLY A 110 -57.00 -28.56 6.93
CA GLY A 110 -58.24 -29.06 7.54
C GLY A 110 -58.19 -29.16 9.07
N VAL A 111 -57.29 -28.41 9.73
CA VAL A 111 -57.11 -28.47 11.20
C VAL A 111 -57.02 -27.07 11.79
N ASN A 112 -57.69 -26.85 12.93
CA ASN A 112 -57.66 -25.56 13.61
C ASN A 112 -56.28 -25.25 14.20
N CYS A 113 -55.89 -23.98 14.13
CA CYS A 113 -54.64 -23.50 14.70
C CYS A 113 -54.68 -23.60 16.24
N PRO A 114 -53.74 -24.30 16.91
CA PRO A 114 -53.76 -24.46 18.36
C PRO A 114 -53.48 -23.16 19.15
N TYR A 115 -53.18 -22.06 18.46
CA TYR A 115 -52.90 -20.76 19.08
C TYR A 115 -54.05 -19.75 18.93
N CYS A 116 -55.01 -20.00 18.04
CA CYS A 116 -56.10 -19.04 17.78
C CYS A 116 -57.39 -19.69 17.25
N ASP A 117 -57.47 -21.01 17.23
CA ASP A 117 -58.58 -21.87 16.77
C ASP A 117 -59.13 -21.60 15.38
N SER A 118 -58.46 -20.80 14.56
CA SER A 118 -58.84 -20.57 13.17
C SER A 118 -58.59 -21.80 12.31
N SER A 119 -59.57 -22.12 11.45
CA SER A 119 -59.48 -23.16 10.42
C SER A 119 -58.62 -22.77 9.21
N GLU A 120 -58.16 -21.51 9.14
CA GLU A 120 -57.31 -20.99 8.07
C GLU A 120 -55.84 -21.43 8.22
N THR A 121 -55.60 -22.72 8.04
CA THR A 121 -54.27 -23.32 8.17
C THR A 121 -53.87 -24.06 6.90
N ILE A 122 -52.59 -23.96 6.54
CA ILE A 122 -52.01 -24.56 5.34
C ILE A 122 -50.82 -25.45 5.69
N LYS A 123 -50.74 -26.63 5.06
CA LYS A 123 -49.63 -27.58 5.18
C LYS A 123 -48.42 -27.09 4.38
N LYS A 124 -47.22 -27.21 4.94
CA LYS A 124 -45.96 -27.00 4.21
C LYS A 124 -45.51 -28.29 3.52
N GLU A 125 -44.90 -28.17 2.33
CA GLU A 125 -44.74 -29.24 1.33
C GLU A 125 -44.02 -30.53 1.73
N ARG A 126 -43.39 -30.63 2.90
CA ARG A 126 -42.81 -31.91 3.35
C ARG A 126 -43.04 -32.19 4.83
N PRO A 127 -43.68 -33.33 5.15
CA PRO A 127 -43.58 -33.93 6.47
C PRO A 127 -42.09 -34.13 6.80
N LYS A 128 -41.70 -33.80 8.03
CA LYS A 128 -40.33 -33.99 8.51
C LYS A 128 -40.28 -35.26 9.34
N GLU A 129 -39.45 -36.22 8.94
CA GLU A 129 -39.08 -37.31 9.84
C GLU A 129 -38.27 -36.74 11.01
N ARG A 130 -38.71 -37.07 12.22
CA ARG A 130 -37.96 -36.85 13.45
C ARG A 130 -37.90 -38.16 14.23
N LYS A 131 -36.99 -38.24 15.20
CA LYS A 131 -36.73 -39.45 16.03
C LYS A 131 -37.97 -40.11 16.67
N HIS A 132 -39.14 -39.46 16.68
CA HIS A 132 -40.38 -39.97 17.27
C HIS A 132 -41.59 -39.99 16.30
N GLY A 133 -41.35 -39.94 15.00
CA GLY A 133 -42.38 -40.05 13.96
C GLY A 133 -42.34 -38.93 12.92
N ILE A 134 -43.20 -39.07 11.91
CA ILE A 134 -43.38 -38.11 10.83
C ILE A 134 -44.24 -36.94 11.34
N VAL A 135 -43.67 -35.73 11.35
CA VAL A 135 -44.36 -34.52 11.81
C VAL A 135 -44.70 -33.63 10.61
N GLN A 136 -45.96 -33.21 10.48
CA GLN A 136 -46.43 -32.35 9.38
C GLN A 136 -46.44 -30.86 9.81
N PRO A 137 -45.49 -30.03 9.32
CA PRO A 137 -45.51 -28.60 9.62
C PRO A 137 -46.64 -27.87 8.91
N CYS A 138 -47.36 -27.03 9.67
CA CYS A 138 -48.48 -26.21 9.24
C CYS A 138 -48.24 -24.73 9.59
N LEU A 139 -48.90 -23.82 8.88
CA LEU A 139 -48.89 -22.37 9.14
C LEU A 139 -50.33 -21.87 9.23
N CYS A 140 -50.66 -21.07 10.24
CA CYS A 140 -51.93 -20.36 10.30
C CYS A 140 -51.82 -19.03 9.55
N ASN A 141 -52.74 -18.77 8.63
CA ASN A 141 -52.76 -17.51 7.88
C ASN A 141 -53.27 -16.34 8.71
N LYS A 142 -54.19 -16.59 9.65
CA LYS A 142 -54.73 -15.56 10.55
C LYS A 142 -53.70 -15.03 11.54
N CYS A 143 -52.97 -15.91 12.25
CA CYS A 143 -52.01 -15.48 13.29
C CYS A 143 -50.53 -15.59 12.88
N ARG A 144 -50.26 -16.03 11.64
CA ARG A 144 -48.91 -16.23 11.07
C ARG A 144 -48.00 -17.20 11.86
N LYS A 145 -48.51 -17.92 12.87
CA LYS A 145 -47.75 -18.88 13.68
C LYS A 145 -47.69 -20.25 13.00
N SER A 146 -46.51 -20.87 13.03
CA SER A 146 -46.31 -22.24 12.56
C SER A 146 -46.48 -23.25 13.68
N PHE A 147 -47.12 -24.39 13.40
CA PHE A 147 -47.30 -25.51 14.33
C PHE A 147 -47.08 -26.84 13.59
N THR A 148 -47.11 -27.97 14.30
CA THR A 148 -46.87 -29.30 13.71
C THR A 148 -47.96 -30.30 14.10
N LEU A 149 -48.47 -31.06 13.12
CA LEU A 149 -49.43 -32.14 13.31
C LEU A 149 -48.71 -33.50 13.34
N GLY A 150 -49.15 -34.42 14.19
CA GLY A 150 -48.62 -35.78 14.26
C GLY A 150 -47.32 -35.91 15.06
N GLY A 151 -47.46 -36.16 16.36
CA GLY A 151 -46.38 -36.55 17.28
C GLY A 151 -47.03 -36.96 18.61
N LYS A 152 -46.63 -38.09 19.21
CA LYS A 152 -47.25 -38.59 20.45
C LYS A 152 -47.30 -37.47 21.50
N LYS A 153 -48.52 -37.18 22.00
CA LYS A 153 -48.73 -36.28 23.15
C LYS A 153 -47.94 -36.85 24.33
N THR A 154 -46.89 -36.15 24.77
CA THR A 154 -46.28 -36.41 26.07
C THR A 154 -47.14 -35.69 27.10
N GLN A 155 -47.80 -36.46 27.96
CA GLN A 155 -48.54 -35.93 29.11
C GLN A 155 -47.56 -35.13 29.99
N ALA A 156 -47.94 -33.90 30.35
CA ALA A 156 -47.15 -33.04 31.23
C ALA A 156 -47.37 -33.49 32.69
N GLN A 157 -46.30 -33.82 33.40
CA GLN A 157 -46.31 -34.00 34.85
C GLN A 157 -45.63 -32.79 35.53
N PRO A 158 -46.18 -32.28 36.66
CA PRO A 158 -45.52 -31.28 37.48
C PRO A 158 -44.12 -31.78 37.93
N ALA A 159 -43.11 -30.91 37.88
CA ALA A 159 -41.85 -31.20 38.54
C ALA A 159 -41.94 -30.72 39.98
N GLY A 160 -41.69 -31.60 40.97
CA GLY A 160 -41.47 -31.18 42.36
C GLY A 160 -40.14 -30.42 42.55
N VAL A 161 -39.86 -29.41 41.72
CA VAL A 161 -38.58 -28.69 41.68
C VAL A 161 -38.83 -27.19 41.62
N ASN A 162 -38.18 -26.46 42.52
CA ASN A 162 -38.36 -25.02 42.63
C ASN A 162 -37.63 -24.27 41.51
N CYS A 163 -38.25 -23.19 41.01
CA CYS A 163 -37.67 -22.33 40.00
C CYS A 163 -36.41 -21.62 40.54
N PRO A 164 -35.25 -21.71 39.88
CA PRO A 164 -34.01 -21.06 40.35
C PRO A 164 -34.03 -19.53 40.27
N TYR A 165 -35.07 -18.94 39.68
CA TYR A 165 -35.20 -17.49 39.51
C TYR A 165 -36.22 -16.84 40.45
N CYS A 166 -37.15 -17.61 41.03
CA CYS A 166 -38.22 -17.08 41.86
C CYS A 166 -38.71 -18.04 42.95
N GLU A 167 -38.06 -19.20 43.09
CA GLU A 167 -38.27 -20.22 44.13
C GLU A 167 -39.65 -20.87 44.20
N SER A 168 -40.59 -20.49 43.32
CA SER A 168 -41.89 -21.16 43.17
C SER A 168 -41.74 -22.64 42.80
N SER A 169 -42.55 -23.50 43.42
CA SER A 169 -42.71 -24.92 43.11
C SER A 169 -43.59 -25.19 41.88
N GLU A 170 -44.24 -24.17 41.31
CA GLU A 170 -45.11 -24.26 40.14
C GLU A 170 -44.29 -24.38 38.83
N THR A 171 -43.62 -25.50 38.63
CA THR A 171 -42.79 -25.75 37.44
C THR A 171 -43.25 -26.97 36.64
N VAL A 172 -43.19 -26.83 35.32
CA VAL A 172 -43.66 -27.84 34.37
C VAL A 172 -42.49 -28.33 33.51
N LYS A 173 -42.35 -29.65 33.37
CA LYS A 173 -41.35 -30.27 32.49
C LYS A 173 -41.81 -30.19 31.04
N HIS A 174 -40.92 -29.76 30.16
CA HIS A 174 -41.17 -29.74 28.72
C HIS A 174 -40.35 -30.79 27.98
N GLY A 175 -41.07 -31.72 27.32
CA GLY A 175 -40.50 -32.79 26.51
C GLY A 175 -39.74 -33.83 27.32
N SER A 176 -39.25 -34.86 26.64
CA SER A 176 -38.44 -35.92 27.24
C SER A 176 -37.05 -35.40 27.66
N PRO A 177 -36.42 -35.96 28.71
CA PRO A 177 -35.05 -35.65 29.06
C PRO A 177 -34.12 -35.87 27.87
N THR A 178 -33.20 -34.93 27.62
CA THR A 178 -32.25 -35.00 26.51
C THR A 178 -30.85 -35.33 27.01
N GLU A 179 -30.26 -36.38 26.45
CA GLU A 179 -28.89 -36.77 26.74
C GLU A 179 -27.90 -35.82 26.04
N ARG A 180 -26.98 -35.24 26.80
CA ARG A 180 -25.91 -34.37 26.29
C ARG A 180 -24.56 -34.85 26.80
N LYS A 181 -23.46 -34.36 26.20
CA LYS A 181 -22.06 -34.69 26.55
C LYS A 181 -21.69 -34.59 28.05
N HIS A 182 -22.52 -33.95 28.89
CA HIS A 182 -22.29 -33.76 30.33
C HIS A 182 -23.41 -34.31 31.24
N GLY A 183 -24.30 -35.15 30.71
CA GLY A 183 -25.40 -35.78 31.45
C GLY A 183 -26.78 -35.61 30.80
N ILE A 184 -27.79 -36.22 31.41
CA ILE A 184 -29.19 -36.12 30.99
C ILE A 184 -29.79 -34.81 31.51
N VAL A 185 -30.31 -33.99 30.60
CA VAL A 185 -30.85 -32.66 30.91
C VAL A 185 -32.34 -32.58 30.61
N GLN A 186 -33.14 -32.16 31.59
CA GLN A 186 -34.59 -31.92 31.49
C GLN A 186 -34.89 -30.41 31.42
N LYS A 187 -35.60 -29.96 30.38
CA LYS A 187 -36.10 -28.58 30.30
C LYS A 187 -37.36 -28.41 31.14
N CYS A 188 -37.42 -27.30 31.88
CA CYS A 188 -38.54 -26.89 32.70
C CYS A 188 -38.89 -25.42 32.46
N GLU A 189 -40.14 -25.05 32.71
CA GLU A 189 -40.61 -23.66 32.70
C GLU A 189 -41.39 -23.39 34.00
N CYS A 190 -41.21 -22.19 34.56
CA CYS A 190 -41.97 -21.75 35.73
C CYS A 190 -43.25 -21.04 35.30
N ASN A 191 -44.41 -21.49 35.79
CA ASN A 191 -45.69 -20.88 35.46
C ASN A 191 -45.83 -19.46 36.03
N LYS A 192 -45.20 -19.20 37.18
CA LYS A 192 -45.27 -17.90 37.86
C LYS A 192 -44.44 -16.81 37.17
N CYS A 193 -43.21 -17.11 36.74
CA CYS A 193 -42.31 -16.10 36.15
C CYS A 193 -42.04 -16.28 34.65
N ARG A 194 -42.59 -17.33 34.04
CA ARG A 194 -42.43 -17.71 32.63
C ARG A 194 -40.99 -17.86 32.14
N LYS A 195 -40.04 -18.02 33.06
CA LYS A 195 -38.63 -18.28 32.72
C LYS A 195 -38.41 -19.79 32.58
N SER A 196 -37.75 -20.17 31.49
CA SER A 196 -37.33 -21.55 31.24
C SER A 196 -35.94 -21.81 31.83
N PHE A 197 -35.73 -23.01 32.36
CA PHE A 197 -34.47 -23.47 32.94
C PHE A 197 -34.26 -24.97 32.68
N THR A 198 -33.06 -25.48 32.98
CA THR A 198 -32.70 -26.89 32.72
C THR A 198 -32.18 -27.56 33.98
N LEU A 199 -32.74 -28.73 34.29
CA LEU A 199 -32.33 -29.63 35.36
C LEU A 199 -31.38 -30.70 34.82
N GLY A 200 -30.32 -31.05 35.54
CA GLY A 200 -29.47 -32.21 35.19
C GLY A 200 -28.14 -31.91 34.46
N ALA A 201 -27.58 -30.71 34.59
CA ALA A 201 -26.16 -30.52 34.26
C ALA A 201 -25.31 -30.77 35.52
N LYS A 202 -24.41 -31.76 35.50
CA LYS A 202 -23.34 -31.83 36.50
C LYS A 202 -22.64 -30.47 36.53
N LYS A 203 -22.70 -29.80 37.68
CA LYS A 203 -21.95 -28.58 37.95
C LYS A 203 -20.47 -28.90 37.79
N THR A 204 -19.83 -28.39 36.75
CA THR A 204 -18.42 -27.99 36.85
C THR A 204 -18.37 -26.47 36.91
N LYS A 205 -18.83 -25.93 38.06
CA LYS A 205 -18.36 -24.62 38.52
C LYS A 205 -16.90 -24.80 38.95
N ALA A 206 -15.99 -24.88 37.99
CA ALA A 206 -14.60 -24.55 38.24
C ALA A 206 -14.49 -23.03 38.07
N GLN A 207 -14.37 -22.32 39.18
CA GLN A 207 -13.77 -20.99 39.17
C GLN A 207 -12.42 -21.09 38.43
N PRO A 208 -12.09 -20.20 37.49
CA PRO A 208 -10.71 -20.06 37.10
C PRO A 208 -10.01 -19.36 38.28
N THR A 209 -9.46 -20.15 39.20
CA THR A 209 -8.41 -19.65 40.09
C THR A 209 -7.25 -19.21 39.21
N GLY A 210 -6.96 -17.91 39.16
CA GLY A 210 -5.69 -17.39 38.63
C GLY A 210 -5.72 -16.60 37.32
N VAL A 211 -6.85 -16.05 36.86
CA VAL A 211 -6.82 -15.10 35.73
C VAL A 211 -7.12 -13.69 36.23
N ASN A 212 -6.06 -12.88 36.28
CA ASN A 212 -6.16 -11.46 36.60
C ASN A 212 -6.70 -10.69 35.40
N CYS A 213 -7.55 -9.70 35.67
CA CYS A 213 -8.03 -8.79 34.63
C CYS A 213 -6.85 -7.98 34.05
N PRO A 214 -6.61 -7.96 32.73
CA PRO A 214 -5.52 -7.22 32.12
C PRO A 214 -5.67 -5.69 32.24
N TYR A 215 -6.84 -5.21 32.66
CA TYR A 215 -7.14 -3.79 32.77
C TYR A 215 -7.08 -3.25 34.21
N CYS A 216 -7.15 -4.12 35.23
CA CYS A 216 -7.20 -3.68 36.63
C CYS A 216 -6.59 -4.68 37.63
N GLU A 217 -5.96 -5.74 37.13
CA GLU A 217 -5.23 -6.78 37.87
C GLU A 217 -6.03 -7.58 38.91
N SER A 218 -7.31 -7.27 39.07
CA SER A 218 -8.22 -7.99 39.94
C SER A 218 -8.36 -9.46 39.51
N SER A 219 -8.26 -10.36 40.48
CA SER A 219 -8.55 -11.79 40.34
C SER A 219 -10.05 -12.10 40.25
N GLU A 220 -10.92 -11.09 40.40
CA GLU A 220 -12.38 -11.23 40.34
C GLU A 220 -12.89 -11.27 38.90
N THR A 221 -12.54 -12.32 38.17
CA THR A 221 -12.96 -12.52 36.78
C THR A 221 -13.90 -13.72 36.65
N ILE A 222 -14.90 -13.60 35.77
CA ILE A 222 -15.88 -14.67 35.49
C ILE A 222 -15.93 -14.96 34.00
N LYS A 223 -16.11 -16.23 33.65
CA LYS A 223 -16.36 -16.64 32.26
C LYS A 223 -17.71 -16.08 31.80
N HIS A 224 -17.70 -15.39 30.67
CA HIS A 224 -18.88 -14.79 30.06
C HIS A 224 -19.18 -15.49 28.72
N GLY A 225 -20.30 -16.19 28.65
CA GLY A 225 -20.69 -16.96 27.46
C GLY A 225 -19.88 -18.25 27.23
N SER A 226 -20.30 -19.01 26.22
CA SER A 226 -19.60 -20.23 25.80
C SER A 226 -18.31 -19.87 25.06
N PRO A 227 -17.26 -20.72 25.13
CA PRO A 227 -16.09 -20.58 24.28
C PRO A 227 -16.50 -20.51 22.80
N THR A 228 -15.91 -19.58 22.05
CA THR A 228 -16.15 -19.41 20.62
C THR A 228 -14.95 -19.89 19.82
N GLU A 229 -15.22 -20.65 18.75
CA GLU A 229 -14.19 -21.12 17.83
C GLU A 229 -13.87 -20.00 16.84
N ARG A 230 -12.61 -19.54 16.83
CA ARG A 230 -12.09 -18.57 15.87
C ARG A 230 -11.05 -19.23 14.97
N LYS A 231 -10.65 -18.54 13.90
CA LYS A 231 -9.66 -18.99 12.89
C LYS A 231 -8.32 -19.51 13.47
N TYR A 232 -8.00 -19.19 14.73
CA TYR A 232 -6.72 -19.49 15.39
C TYR A 232 -6.87 -20.26 16.72
N GLY A 233 -8.07 -20.80 17.03
CA GLY A 233 -8.32 -21.62 18.22
C GLY A 233 -9.62 -21.25 18.96
N ILE A 234 -9.89 -21.97 20.05
CA ILE A 234 -11.06 -21.73 20.92
C ILE A 234 -10.74 -20.62 21.91
N VAL A 235 -11.57 -19.58 21.96
CA VAL A 235 -11.40 -18.40 22.81
C VAL A 235 -12.56 -18.28 23.79
N GLN A 236 -12.26 -18.07 25.08
CA GLN A 236 -13.23 -17.88 26.17
C GLN A 236 -13.30 -16.40 26.53
N ILE A 237 -14.46 -15.77 26.40
CA ILE A 237 -14.67 -14.40 26.88
C ILE A 237 -14.80 -14.44 28.41
N CYS A 238 -14.17 -13.49 29.08
CA CYS A 238 -14.23 -13.26 30.52
C CYS A 238 -14.67 -11.83 30.81
N LEU A 239 -15.34 -11.62 31.93
CA LEU A 239 -15.79 -10.33 32.43
C LEU A 239 -15.15 -10.09 33.80
N CYS A 240 -14.52 -8.94 34.00
CA CYS A 240 -14.06 -8.53 35.32
C CYS A 240 -15.21 -7.95 36.14
N LYS A 241 -15.39 -8.40 37.38
CA LYS A 241 -16.42 -7.85 38.27
C LYS A 241 -16.07 -6.44 38.77
N LYS A 242 -14.78 -6.15 38.95
CA LYS A 242 -14.29 -4.84 39.44
C LYS A 242 -14.43 -3.74 38.40
N CYS A 243 -13.88 -3.91 37.20
CA CYS A 243 -13.89 -2.86 36.16
C CYS A 243 -14.99 -3.03 35.10
N ARG A 244 -15.79 -4.10 35.18
CA ARG A 244 -16.86 -4.45 34.22
C ARG A 244 -16.41 -4.60 32.76
N LYS A 245 -15.10 -4.57 32.47
CA LYS A 245 -14.55 -4.78 31.12
C LYS A 245 -14.50 -6.27 30.80
N SER A 246 -14.89 -6.62 29.58
CA SER A 246 -14.71 -7.96 29.03
C SER A 246 -13.35 -8.09 28.36
N PHE A 247 -12.71 -9.25 28.50
CA PHE A 247 -11.46 -9.61 27.82
C PHE A 247 -11.52 -11.07 27.36
N THR A 248 -10.59 -11.50 26.51
CA THR A 248 -10.65 -12.85 25.92
C THR A 248 -9.46 -13.70 26.34
N LEU A 249 -9.71 -14.94 26.77
CA LEU A 249 -8.73 -15.97 27.09
C LEU A 249 -8.67 -17.00 25.95
N GLY A 250 -7.56 -17.07 25.22
CA GLY A 250 -7.36 -18.09 24.20
C GLY A 250 -6.87 -19.42 24.80
N ARG A 251 -7.48 -20.55 24.38
CA ARG A 251 -6.81 -21.85 24.50
C ARG A 251 -5.70 -21.86 23.46
N ARG A 252 -4.45 -21.65 23.89
CA ARG A 252 -3.26 -21.70 23.03
C ARG A 252 -3.18 -23.09 22.40
N GLU A 253 -3.58 -23.24 21.15
CA GLU A 253 -3.31 -24.49 20.43
C GLU A 253 -1.79 -24.59 20.23
N LYS A 254 -1.16 -25.47 21.02
CA LYS A 254 0.21 -25.92 20.74
C LYS A 254 0.17 -26.64 19.40
N LYS A 255 0.72 -26.03 18.35
CA LYS A 255 1.03 -26.77 17.13
C LYS A 255 2.41 -27.40 17.29
N ASN A 256 2.43 -28.73 17.31
CA ASN A 256 3.67 -29.49 17.20
C ASN A 256 4.21 -29.31 15.77
N ILE A 257 5.34 -28.65 15.64
CA ILE A 257 6.08 -28.56 14.39
C ILE A 257 7.17 -29.63 14.46
N TYR A 258 7.06 -30.66 13.62
CA TYR A 258 8.08 -31.71 13.54
C TYR A 258 9.31 -31.19 12.78
N ARG A 259 10.50 -31.46 13.33
CA ARG A 259 11.80 -31.16 12.72
C ARG A 259 12.79 -32.26 13.08
N GLU A 260 13.31 -32.99 12.09
CA GLU A 260 14.38 -33.99 12.29
C GLU A 260 14.08 -34.97 13.45
N GLY A 261 12.83 -35.42 13.57
CA GLY A 261 12.39 -36.31 14.66
C GLY A 261 12.12 -35.64 16.02
N LYS A 262 12.33 -34.32 16.17
CA LYS A 262 12.03 -33.56 17.40
C LYS A 262 10.77 -32.70 17.25
N VAL A 263 9.97 -32.64 18.32
CA VAL A 263 8.78 -31.79 18.43
C VAL A 263 9.21 -30.38 18.82
N ILE A 264 9.03 -29.40 17.93
CA ILE A 264 9.15 -27.99 18.26
C ILE A 264 7.75 -27.51 18.65
N HIS A 265 7.61 -27.05 19.90
CA HIS A 265 6.36 -26.43 20.34
C HIS A 265 6.28 -25.01 19.78
N SER A 266 5.09 -24.63 19.34
CA SER A 266 4.79 -23.26 18.93
C SER A 266 3.42 -22.88 19.46
N TYR A 267 3.26 -21.61 19.85
CA TYR A 267 2.00 -21.09 20.36
C TYR A 267 1.71 -19.72 19.75
N TRP A 268 0.42 -19.42 19.61
CA TRP A 268 -0.03 -18.09 19.23
C TRP A 268 -0.07 -17.20 20.47
N ASP A 269 0.53 -16.02 20.40
CA ASP A 269 0.36 -14.99 21.43
C ASP A 269 -0.99 -14.25 21.26
N ASP A 270 -1.31 -13.37 22.22
CA ASP A 270 -2.57 -12.63 22.24
C ASP A 270 -2.70 -11.62 21.08
N SER A 271 -1.60 -11.36 20.36
CA SER A 271 -1.55 -10.54 19.14
C SER A 271 -1.72 -11.36 17.85
N GLY A 272 -1.82 -12.68 17.95
CA GLY A 272 -1.94 -13.58 16.80
C GLY A 272 -0.61 -13.86 16.10
N LEU A 273 0.53 -13.70 16.78
CA LEU A 273 1.85 -14.11 16.27
C LEU A 273 2.21 -15.52 16.73
N LEU A 274 2.76 -16.34 15.83
CA LEU A 274 3.21 -17.70 16.15
C LEU A 274 4.63 -17.66 16.75
N ILE A 275 4.72 -17.71 18.07
CA ILE A 275 5.96 -17.84 18.83
C ILE A 275 6.44 -19.30 18.77
N ILE A 276 7.75 -19.48 18.56
CA ILE A 276 8.39 -20.79 18.47
C ILE A 276 9.19 -21.03 19.74
N ASP A 277 8.82 -22.05 20.51
CA ASP A 277 9.55 -22.46 21.71
C ASP A 277 10.90 -23.10 21.35
N ASN A 278 11.86 -23.00 22.27
CA ASN A 278 13.19 -23.62 22.18
C ASN A 278 14.06 -23.15 20.99
N ILE A 279 13.74 -21.99 20.40
CA ILE A 279 14.61 -21.32 19.43
C ILE A 279 15.12 -20.02 20.04
N SER A 280 16.41 -20.00 20.34
CA SER A 280 17.11 -18.80 20.78
C SER A 280 17.57 -18.00 19.56
N CYS A 281 17.38 -16.68 19.61
CA CYS A 281 17.87 -15.77 18.58
C CYS A 281 19.41 -15.86 18.50
N PRO A 282 20.00 -16.15 17.33
CA PRO A 282 21.46 -16.24 17.20
C PRO A 282 22.16 -14.91 17.50
N ASN A 283 21.44 -13.78 17.44
CA ASN A 283 21.97 -12.44 17.76
C ASN A 283 21.92 -12.08 19.23
N CYS A 284 20.73 -12.09 19.82
CA CYS A 284 20.53 -11.59 21.18
C CYS A 284 20.21 -12.68 22.21
N LYS A 285 20.24 -13.95 21.78
CA LYS A 285 19.97 -15.15 22.57
C LYS A 285 18.57 -15.27 23.19
N GLN A 286 17.64 -14.39 22.84
CA GLN A 286 16.27 -14.43 23.33
C GLN A 286 15.40 -15.50 22.68
N ASN A 287 14.42 -15.99 23.42
CA ASN A 287 13.49 -17.04 22.99
C ASN A 287 12.19 -16.49 22.39
N GLU A 288 12.00 -15.16 22.39
CA GLU A 288 10.87 -14.49 21.75
C GLU A 288 11.08 -14.44 20.23
N VAL A 289 10.87 -15.58 19.57
CA VAL A 289 11.10 -15.74 18.13
C VAL A 289 9.79 -16.14 17.46
N VAL A 290 9.40 -15.37 16.45
CA VAL A 290 8.18 -15.61 15.68
C VAL A 290 8.48 -16.13 14.28
N LEU A 291 7.60 -16.98 13.75
CA LEU A 291 7.67 -17.44 12.37
C LEU A 291 7.15 -16.34 11.44
N LYS A 292 8.02 -15.77 10.59
CA LYS A 292 7.64 -14.76 9.60
C LYS A 292 7.04 -15.36 8.33
N GLY A 293 7.57 -16.51 7.90
CA GLY A 293 7.16 -17.11 6.64
C GLY A 293 7.79 -18.48 6.40
N LYS A 294 7.15 -19.24 5.51
CA LYS A 294 7.64 -20.51 4.98
C LYS A 294 7.85 -20.31 3.48
N HIS A 295 9.07 -20.47 3.01
CA HIS A 295 9.36 -20.45 1.58
C HIS A 295 9.89 -21.81 1.19
N TYR A 296 9.36 -22.36 0.11
CA TYR A 296 9.87 -23.59 -0.45
C TYR A 296 11.09 -23.24 -1.29
N ASP A 297 12.25 -23.79 -0.93
CA ASP A 297 13.43 -23.66 -1.76
C ASP A 297 13.43 -24.80 -2.76
N ASN A 298 13.06 -24.48 -4.00
CA ASN A 298 13.04 -25.43 -5.11
C ASN A 298 14.41 -26.10 -5.33
N ARG A 299 15.52 -25.52 -4.82
CA ARG A 299 16.88 -26.04 -5.02
C ARG A 299 17.27 -27.15 -4.05
N SER A 300 16.71 -27.13 -2.84
CA SER A 300 17.07 -28.08 -1.77
C SER A 300 15.93 -29.04 -1.44
N SER A 301 14.77 -28.90 -2.10
CA SER A 301 13.51 -29.56 -1.74
C SER A 301 13.16 -29.38 -0.25
N LYS A 302 13.67 -28.32 0.38
CA LYS A 302 13.50 -28.03 1.80
C LYS A 302 12.64 -26.79 1.98
N GLN A 303 11.72 -26.88 2.93
CA GLN A 303 10.94 -25.74 3.38
C GLN A 303 11.79 -24.89 4.32
N ILE A 304 12.27 -23.74 3.82
CA ILE A 304 13.01 -22.77 4.60
C ILE A 304 12.04 -21.93 5.43
N LYS A 305 12.21 -21.97 6.75
CA LYS A 305 11.46 -21.17 7.71
C LYS A 305 12.24 -19.91 8.04
N THR A 306 11.67 -18.76 7.70
CA THR A 306 12.20 -17.45 8.09
C THR A 306 11.58 -17.04 9.41
N MET A 307 12.42 -16.72 10.39
CA MET A 307 12.02 -16.35 11.75
C MET A 307 12.49 -14.94 12.06
N VAL A 308 11.77 -14.25 12.96
CA VAL A 308 12.12 -12.91 13.45
C VAL A 308 12.22 -12.97 14.96
N CYS A 309 13.30 -12.45 15.54
CA CYS A 309 13.36 -12.22 16.98
C CYS A 309 12.59 -10.94 17.32
N LEU A 310 11.62 -11.02 18.23
CA LEU A 310 10.84 -9.87 18.68
C LEU A 310 11.66 -8.88 19.53
N GLY A 311 12.70 -9.34 20.22
CA GLY A 311 13.57 -8.48 21.02
C GLY A 311 14.58 -7.64 20.26
N CYS A 312 15.30 -8.24 19.31
CA CYS A 312 16.29 -7.50 18.50
C CYS A 312 15.82 -7.15 17.08
N GLY A 313 14.63 -7.63 16.68
CA GLY A 313 14.06 -7.41 15.35
C GLY A 313 14.86 -8.06 14.21
N GLN A 314 15.77 -9.00 14.51
CA GLN A 314 16.60 -9.66 13.49
C GLN A 314 15.88 -10.84 12.86
N GLN A 315 16.05 -10.97 11.54
CA GLN A 315 15.53 -12.09 10.76
C GLN A 315 16.61 -13.14 10.56
N PHE A 316 16.28 -14.42 10.76
CA PHE A 316 17.20 -15.54 10.60
C PHE A 316 16.47 -16.81 10.18
N ARG A 317 17.23 -17.80 9.68
CA ARG A 317 16.68 -19.09 9.24
C ARG A 317 16.67 -20.11 10.38
N GLY A 318 15.70 -21.03 10.33
CA GLY A 318 15.48 -22.11 11.30
C GLY A 318 16.72 -22.93 11.69
N GLU A 319 17.69 -23.06 10.79
CA GLU A 319 18.87 -23.93 10.95
C GLU A 319 19.87 -23.46 12.00
N GLY A 320 19.79 -22.20 12.46
CA GLY A 320 20.49 -21.75 13.67
C GLY A 320 22.01 -21.86 13.66
N LYS A 321 22.67 -22.35 12.60
CA LYS A 321 24.11 -22.65 12.64
C LYS A 321 25.04 -21.82 11.77
N ASP A 322 24.60 -21.14 10.71
CA ASP A 322 25.50 -20.19 10.05
C ASP A 322 24.75 -19.01 9.45
N TRP A 323 24.95 -17.85 10.04
CA TRP A 323 24.71 -16.61 9.33
C TRP A 323 25.72 -16.51 8.19
N ASN A 324 25.21 -16.35 6.97
CA ASN A 324 26.09 -16.05 5.85
C ASN A 324 26.90 -14.76 6.12
N ASN A 325 28.00 -14.59 5.39
CA ASN A 325 28.90 -13.45 5.55
C ASN A 325 28.15 -12.11 5.45
N ASN A 326 27.10 -12.00 4.63
CA ASN A 326 26.30 -10.78 4.56
C ASN A 326 25.57 -10.45 5.87
N ILE A 327 25.02 -11.44 6.57
CA ILE A 327 24.35 -11.23 7.86
C ILE A 327 25.38 -10.95 8.94
N ARG A 328 26.50 -11.69 8.98
CA ARG A 328 27.59 -11.44 9.94
C ARG A 328 28.13 -10.01 9.83
N ARG A 329 28.38 -9.54 8.61
CA ARG A 329 28.77 -8.14 8.32
C ARG A 329 27.70 -7.16 8.76
N LYS A 330 26.42 -7.44 8.48
CA LYS A 330 25.30 -6.63 8.97
C LYS A 330 25.19 -6.58 10.49
N LEU A 331 25.92 -7.42 11.21
CA LEU A 331 25.94 -7.42 12.65
C LEU A 331 27.22 -6.81 13.24
N GLY A 332 28.07 -6.21 12.38
CA GLY A 332 29.32 -5.59 12.78
C GLY A 332 30.46 -6.59 12.99
N LYS A 333 30.35 -7.82 12.46
CA LYS A 333 31.46 -8.76 12.44
C LYS A 333 32.36 -8.48 11.24
N THR A 334 33.65 -8.35 11.49
CA THR A 334 34.69 -8.31 10.46
C THR A 334 34.75 -9.64 9.74
N ILE A 335 34.90 -9.58 8.41
CA ILE A 335 35.02 -10.75 7.55
C ILE A 335 36.31 -10.54 6.76
N PRO A 336 37.28 -11.46 6.78
CA PRO A 336 38.49 -11.33 5.98
C PRO A 336 38.16 -11.17 4.49
N SER A 337 38.95 -10.39 3.75
CA SER A 337 38.88 -10.40 2.28
C SER A 337 39.51 -11.68 1.72
N GLU A 338 38.98 -12.12 0.59
CA GLU A 338 39.47 -13.29 -0.11
C GLU A 338 40.00 -12.85 -1.48
N PRO A 339 41.26 -13.16 -1.84
CA PRO A 339 41.80 -12.87 -3.17
C PRO A 339 40.89 -13.45 -4.25
N TRP A 340 40.60 -12.65 -5.27
CA TRP A 340 39.79 -13.10 -6.40
C TRP A 340 40.68 -13.75 -7.47
N GLU A 341 40.19 -14.85 -8.05
CA GLU A 341 40.83 -15.55 -9.17
C GLU A 341 39.76 -15.85 -10.22
N PHE A 342 40.12 -15.75 -11.50
CA PHE A 342 39.19 -15.96 -12.61
C PHE A 342 38.50 -17.34 -12.55
N GLU A 343 39.27 -18.39 -12.23
CA GLU A 343 38.76 -19.76 -12.18
C GLU A 343 37.70 -19.99 -11.09
N LYS A 344 37.76 -19.22 -9.99
CA LYS A 344 36.79 -19.31 -8.89
C LYS A 344 35.44 -18.72 -9.30
N ASP A 345 34.35 -19.27 -8.79
CA ASP A 345 32.98 -18.80 -9.07
C ASP A 345 32.49 -17.75 -8.06
N LYS A 346 33.32 -17.40 -7.08
CA LYS A 346 33.03 -16.37 -6.09
C LYS A 346 34.16 -15.35 -6.11
N TRP A 347 33.84 -14.11 -6.45
CA TRP A 347 34.80 -13.01 -6.44
C TRP A 347 34.44 -12.00 -5.36
N ASP A 348 35.40 -11.63 -4.53
CA ASP A 348 35.21 -10.65 -3.48
C ASP A 348 35.18 -9.24 -4.07
N PHE A 349 34.11 -8.48 -3.80
CA PHE A 349 33.99 -7.11 -4.32
C PHE A 349 35.03 -6.16 -3.75
N ARG A 350 35.63 -6.46 -2.60
CA ARG A 350 36.65 -5.61 -1.98
C ARG A 350 37.97 -5.65 -2.75
N GLU A 351 38.28 -6.80 -3.35
CA GLU A 351 39.43 -6.97 -4.23
C GLU A 351 39.15 -6.40 -5.64
N LEU A 352 37.92 -6.52 -6.12
CA LEU A 352 37.51 -5.98 -7.42
C LEU A 352 37.34 -4.45 -7.43
N TYR A 353 37.05 -3.84 -6.28
CA TYR A 353 36.86 -2.40 -6.12
C TYR A 353 37.70 -1.90 -4.92
N PRO A 354 39.00 -1.65 -5.11
CA PRO A 354 39.86 -1.12 -4.06
C PRO A 354 39.27 0.16 -3.45
N GLY A 355 39.28 0.25 -2.11
CA GLY A 355 38.75 1.40 -1.37
C GLY A 355 37.22 1.44 -1.22
N ILE A 356 36.48 0.42 -1.68
CA ILE A 356 35.03 0.37 -1.46
C ILE A 356 34.71 0.15 0.02
N GLU A 357 33.87 1.02 0.57
CA GLU A 357 33.42 0.86 1.95
C GLU A 357 32.42 -0.29 2.04
N GLU A 358 32.72 -1.28 2.88
CA GLU A 358 31.96 -2.54 2.92
C GLU A 358 30.46 -2.34 3.18
N TYR A 359 30.08 -1.33 3.95
CA TYR A 359 28.68 -1.08 4.28
C TYR A 359 27.86 -0.58 3.06
N LYS A 360 28.52 -0.02 2.03
CA LYS A 360 27.89 0.35 0.75
C LYS A 360 27.59 -0.88 -0.12
N LEU A 361 28.21 -2.03 0.17
CA LEU A 361 27.99 -3.25 -0.58
C LEU A 361 26.67 -3.95 -0.18
N LYS A 362 25.91 -4.41 -1.19
CA LYS A 362 24.69 -5.21 -1.00
C LYS A 362 25.02 -6.62 -0.50
N ALA A 363 26.07 -7.24 -1.05
CA ALA A 363 26.68 -8.48 -0.54
C ALA A 363 28.21 -8.33 -0.50
N LEU A 364 28.97 -9.36 -0.14
CA LEU A 364 30.44 -9.31 -0.24
C LEU A 364 30.98 -9.93 -1.53
N PHE A 365 30.27 -10.91 -2.08
CA PHE A 365 30.75 -11.71 -3.19
C PHE A 365 29.86 -11.59 -4.42
N LEU A 366 30.49 -11.43 -5.58
CA LEU A 366 29.90 -11.72 -6.88
C LEU A 366 29.96 -13.24 -7.06
N ASN A 367 28.81 -13.88 -7.26
CA ASN A 367 28.72 -15.33 -7.19
C ASN A 367 28.08 -15.91 -8.45
N PHE A 368 28.88 -16.60 -9.26
CA PHE A 368 28.54 -17.27 -10.51
C PHE A 368 28.06 -18.72 -10.33
N THR A 369 28.03 -19.24 -9.10
CA THR A 369 27.47 -20.58 -8.86
C THR A 369 26.01 -20.65 -9.29
N ASN A 370 25.65 -21.76 -9.96
CA ASN A 370 24.32 -21.99 -10.53
C ASN A 370 23.92 -20.99 -11.63
N CYS A 371 24.89 -20.47 -12.40
CA CYS A 371 24.61 -19.71 -13.62
C CYS A 371 24.46 -20.60 -14.86
N GLY A 372 24.32 -21.92 -14.73
CA GLY A 372 24.17 -22.85 -15.86
C GLY A 372 25.48 -23.54 -16.22
N SER A 373 25.62 -23.87 -17.50
CA SER A 373 26.75 -24.60 -18.08
C SER A 373 28.10 -23.86 -17.91
N LYS A 374 29.20 -24.62 -17.89
CA LYS A 374 30.55 -24.09 -17.69
C LYS A 374 30.97 -23.09 -18.79
N TRP A 375 30.58 -23.33 -20.04
CA TRP A 375 30.88 -22.43 -21.16
C TRP A 375 30.26 -21.05 -20.93
N PHE A 376 29.00 -21.01 -20.49
CA PHE A 376 28.28 -19.76 -20.27
C PHE A 376 28.78 -19.03 -19.02
N VAL A 377 29.13 -19.76 -17.95
CA VAL A 377 29.76 -19.19 -16.76
C VAL A 377 31.07 -18.48 -17.13
N ASN A 378 31.93 -19.11 -17.93
CA ASN A 378 33.19 -18.51 -18.35
C ASN A 378 32.96 -17.25 -19.20
N LEU A 379 32.00 -17.28 -20.13
CA LEU A 379 31.63 -16.12 -20.93
C LEU A 379 31.08 -14.96 -20.07
N LEU A 380 30.23 -15.28 -19.09
CA LEU A 380 29.74 -14.30 -18.12
C LEU A 380 30.88 -13.69 -17.30
N LYS A 381 31.86 -14.48 -16.87
CA LYS A 381 33.03 -13.95 -16.14
C LYS A 381 33.77 -12.92 -16.98
N THR A 382 34.01 -13.19 -18.26
CA THR A 382 34.60 -12.24 -19.21
C THR A 382 33.76 -10.96 -19.33
N TYR A 383 32.44 -11.09 -19.50
CA TYR A 383 31.52 -9.95 -19.54
C TYR A 383 31.58 -9.09 -18.28
N PHE A 384 31.61 -9.72 -17.10
CA PHE A 384 31.64 -9.01 -15.83
C PHE A 384 32.98 -8.31 -15.60
N ILE A 385 34.11 -8.87 -16.05
CA ILE A 385 35.40 -8.16 -16.04
C ILE A 385 35.33 -6.92 -16.93
N TRP A 386 34.83 -7.06 -18.16
CA TRP A 386 34.66 -5.92 -19.06
C TRP A 386 33.78 -4.82 -18.43
N ARG A 387 32.67 -5.22 -17.79
CA ARG A 387 31.78 -4.32 -17.05
C ARG A 387 32.47 -3.60 -15.89
N ILE A 388 33.29 -4.31 -15.11
CA ILE A 388 34.05 -3.74 -14.00
C ILE A 388 35.04 -2.72 -14.54
N ASN A 389 35.81 -3.08 -15.58
CA ASN A 389 36.77 -2.21 -16.24
C ASN A 389 36.11 -0.98 -16.89
N SER A 390 34.85 -1.10 -17.30
CA SER A 390 34.03 0.02 -17.82
C SER A 390 33.50 0.96 -16.72
N GLY A 391 33.90 0.79 -15.45
CA GLY A 391 33.52 1.67 -14.34
C GLY A 391 32.11 1.46 -13.79
N ILE A 392 31.46 0.32 -14.08
CA ILE A 392 30.13 0.02 -13.54
C ILE A 392 30.18 -0.14 -12.02
N LYS A 393 29.18 0.39 -11.30
CA LYS A 393 29.08 0.25 -9.84
C LYS A 393 28.77 -1.19 -9.42
N ALA A 394 29.37 -1.65 -8.31
CA ALA A 394 29.14 -2.97 -7.73
C ALA A 394 27.65 -3.32 -7.51
N THR A 395 26.83 -2.34 -7.13
CA THR A 395 25.37 -2.48 -6.94
C THR A 395 24.63 -2.90 -8.22
N SER A 396 25.09 -2.45 -9.38
CA SER A 396 24.53 -2.85 -10.67
C SER A 396 24.89 -4.30 -10.98
N LEU A 397 26.16 -4.69 -10.80
CA LEU A 397 26.62 -6.07 -11.03
C LEU A 397 25.84 -7.12 -10.22
N TYR A 398 25.42 -6.78 -9.00
CA TYR A 398 24.51 -7.63 -8.23
C TYR A 398 23.17 -7.89 -8.91
N THR A 399 22.62 -6.87 -9.55
CA THR A 399 21.34 -7.02 -10.23
C THR A 399 21.50 -7.87 -11.48
N ASP A 400 22.58 -7.64 -12.20
CA ASP A 400 22.92 -8.39 -13.41
C ASP A 400 23.09 -9.87 -13.14
N ILE A 401 23.88 -10.25 -12.13
CA ILE A 401 24.09 -11.67 -11.84
C ILE A 401 22.79 -12.36 -11.42
N ASP A 402 21.89 -11.65 -10.74
CA ASP A 402 20.56 -12.16 -10.39
C ASP A 402 19.67 -12.37 -11.64
N ILE A 403 19.91 -11.63 -12.73
CA ILE A 403 19.25 -11.77 -14.04
C ILE A 403 19.86 -12.90 -14.88
N PHE A 404 21.19 -13.03 -14.91
CA PHE A 404 21.85 -14.06 -15.72
C PHE A 404 21.72 -15.47 -15.15
N LYS A 405 21.57 -15.62 -13.83
CA LYS A 405 21.34 -16.92 -13.18
C LYS A 405 20.14 -17.72 -13.71
N PRO A 406 18.92 -17.16 -13.81
CA PRO A 406 17.80 -17.88 -14.40
C PRO A 406 18.00 -18.10 -15.91
N PHE A 407 18.62 -17.15 -16.62
CA PHE A 407 18.87 -17.28 -18.06
C PHE A 407 19.82 -18.43 -18.38
N GLY A 408 20.98 -18.49 -17.72
CA GLY A 408 21.94 -19.58 -17.98
C GLY A 408 21.45 -20.96 -17.55
N ARG A 409 20.62 -21.04 -16.50
CA ARG A 409 19.91 -22.29 -16.15
C ARG A 409 18.88 -22.69 -17.21
N PHE A 410 18.21 -21.72 -17.82
CA PHE A 410 17.32 -21.99 -18.94
C PHE A 410 18.10 -22.49 -20.17
N LEU A 411 19.26 -21.89 -20.49
CA LEU A 411 20.11 -22.37 -21.58
C LEU A 411 20.57 -23.82 -21.35
N GLU A 412 21.01 -24.14 -20.13
CA GLU A 412 21.37 -25.51 -19.74
C GLU A 412 20.19 -26.49 -19.84
N GLN A 413 18.98 -26.06 -19.48
CA GLN A 413 17.76 -26.88 -19.61
C GLN A 413 17.31 -27.09 -21.06
N GLN A 414 17.76 -26.27 -21.99
CA GLN A 414 17.48 -26.40 -23.42
C GLN A 414 18.67 -27.02 -24.17
N ASP A 415 19.64 -27.59 -23.43
CA ASP A 415 20.85 -28.22 -23.96
C ASP A 415 21.66 -27.32 -24.91
N VAL A 416 21.64 -26.01 -24.67
CA VAL A 416 22.34 -25.02 -25.50
C VAL A 416 23.84 -25.04 -25.18
N THR A 417 24.67 -25.18 -26.22
CA THR A 417 26.12 -25.36 -26.06
C THR A 417 26.96 -24.15 -26.42
N CYS A 418 26.41 -23.20 -27.18
CA CYS A 418 27.07 -21.95 -27.55
C CYS A 418 26.09 -20.78 -27.76
N MET A 419 26.62 -19.59 -28.02
CA MET A 419 25.79 -18.39 -28.20
C MET A 419 25.12 -18.36 -29.57
N GLU A 420 25.73 -18.95 -30.59
CA GLU A 420 25.28 -18.99 -31.98
C GLU A 420 23.97 -19.79 -32.14
N GLU A 421 23.69 -20.72 -31.22
CA GLU A 421 22.43 -21.49 -31.15
C GLU A 421 21.25 -20.65 -30.62
N ILE A 422 21.52 -19.47 -30.04
CA ILE A 422 20.47 -18.62 -29.48
C ILE A 422 19.77 -17.86 -30.60
N ASP A 423 18.53 -18.25 -30.87
CA ASP A 423 17.65 -17.58 -31.83
C ASP A 423 16.46 -16.88 -31.14
N ARG A 424 15.63 -16.22 -31.95
CA ARG A 424 14.44 -15.52 -31.46
C ARG A 424 13.38 -16.48 -30.91
N ASN A 425 13.33 -17.73 -31.37
CA ASN A 425 12.36 -18.72 -30.89
C ASN A 425 12.72 -19.23 -29.49
N LEU A 426 14.01 -19.46 -29.25
CA LEU A 426 14.54 -19.82 -27.94
C LEU A 426 14.29 -18.70 -26.93
N LEU A 427 14.54 -17.44 -27.31
CA LEU A 427 14.21 -16.28 -26.46
C LEU A 427 12.70 -16.16 -26.20
N ALA A 428 11.86 -16.36 -27.21
CA ALA A 428 10.40 -16.39 -27.00
C ALA A 428 9.98 -17.49 -26.01
N THR A 429 10.65 -18.64 -26.04
CA THR A 429 10.45 -19.73 -25.07
C THR A 429 10.87 -19.30 -23.67
N TYR A 430 12.03 -18.65 -23.53
CA TYR A 430 12.47 -18.08 -22.26
C TYR A 430 11.48 -17.04 -21.70
N TYR A 431 10.91 -16.19 -22.55
CA TYR A 431 9.93 -15.18 -22.13
C TYR A 431 8.67 -15.85 -21.56
N ASN A 432 8.16 -16.88 -22.25
CA ASN A 432 6.95 -17.58 -21.86
C ASN A 432 7.13 -18.48 -20.62
N GLN A 433 8.28 -19.12 -20.47
CA GLN A 433 8.52 -20.06 -19.37
C GLN A 433 9.18 -19.41 -18.16
N GLY A 434 10.18 -18.55 -18.40
CA GLY A 434 11.05 -17.99 -17.38
C GLY A 434 10.61 -16.62 -16.86
N LEU A 435 9.93 -15.81 -17.69
CA LEU A 435 9.64 -14.41 -17.37
C LEU A 435 8.15 -14.07 -17.25
N CYS A 436 7.23 -14.98 -17.61
CA CYS A 436 5.79 -14.71 -17.71
C CYS A 436 5.11 -14.26 -16.40
N ASN A 437 5.70 -14.60 -15.24
CA ASN A 437 5.18 -14.25 -13.92
C ASN A 437 5.89 -13.03 -13.30
N LEU A 438 6.81 -12.39 -14.02
CA LEU A 438 7.51 -11.20 -13.53
C LEU A 438 6.64 -9.96 -13.75
N ALA A 439 6.79 -8.97 -12.87
CA ALA A 439 6.22 -7.65 -13.09
C ALA A 439 6.86 -7.02 -14.35
N ASP A 440 6.09 -6.27 -15.13
CA ASP A 440 6.53 -5.68 -16.40
C ASP A 440 7.83 -4.86 -16.25
N SER A 441 7.99 -4.13 -15.15
CA SER A 441 9.22 -3.38 -14.85
C SER A 441 10.46 -4.26 -14.68
N THR A 442 10.28 -5.45 -14.08
CA THR A 442 11.35 -6.44 -13.88
C THR A 442 11.63 -7.19 -15.19
N PHE A 443 10.59 -7.47 -15.97
CA PHE A 443 10.71 -8.04 -17.32
C PHE A 443 11.51 -7.11 -18.23
N SER A 444 11.12 -5.84 -18.35
CA SER A 444 11.83 -4.85 -19.16
C SER A 444 13.28 -4.70 -18.74
N LYS A 445 13.56 -4.66 -17.42
CA LYS A 445 14.93 -4.60 -16.91
C LYS A 445 15.75 -5.82 -17.30
N THR A 446 15.15 -7.00 -17.26
CA THR A 446 15.77 -8.26 -17.67
C THR A 446 16.15 -8.22 -19.15
N LEU A 447 15.22 -7.82 -20.02
CA LEU A 447 15.49 -7.67 -21.45
C LEU A 447 16.57 -6.64 -21.73
N SER A 448 16.57 -5.48 -21.05
CA SER A 448 17.62 -4.49 -21.24
C SER A 448 19.01 -5.03 -20.89
N GLN A 449 19.15 -5.79 -19.80
CA GLN A 449 20.46 -6.36 -19.45
C GLN A 449 20.90 -7.49 -20.40
N LEU A 450 19.97 -8.33 -20.85
CA LEU A 450 20.26 -9.33 -21.88
C LEU A 450 20.68 -8.66 -23.20
N SER A 451 19.96 -7.63 -23.63
CA SER A 451 20.30 -6.86 -24.83
C SER A 451 21.70 -6.24 -24.73
N ASN A 452 22.05 -5.65 -23.58
CA ASN A 452 23.40 -5.13 -23.35
C ASN A 452 24.49 -6.22 -23.45
N PHE A 453 24.19 -7.45 -23.00
CA PHE A 453 25.12 -8.57 -23.08
C PHE A 453 25.29 -9.09 -24.52
N PHE A 454 24.20 -9.24 -25.28
CA PHE A 454 24.27 -9.62 -26.69
C PHE A 454 25.00 -8.57 -27.53
N ASN A 455 24.70 -7.28 -27.31
CA ASN A 455 25.37 -6.18 -28.00
C ASN A 455 26.87 -6.18 -27.69
N TRP A 456 27.23 -6.28 -26.41
CA TRP A 456 28.63 -6.38 -26.01
C TRP A 456 29.35 -7.52 -26.72
N GLY A 457 28.78 -8.73 -26.73
CA GLY A 457 29.47 -9.88 -27.31
C GLY A 457 29.65 -9.78 -28.82
N ASN A 458 28.66 -9.24 -29.54
CA ASN A 458 28.75 -8.97 -30.98
C ASN A 458 29.77 -7.86 -31.28
N GLU A 459 29.74 -6.74 -30.54
CA GLU A 459 30.65 -5.60 -30.73
C GLU A 459 32.11 -5.96 -30.43
N THR A 460 32.33 -6.83 -29.44
CA THR A 460 33.67 -7.28 -29.03
C THR A 460 34.12 -8.59 -29.70
N GLN A 461 33.31 -9.13 -30.62
CA GLN A 461 33.56 -10.39 -31.32
C GLN A 461 33.80 -11.60 -30.39
N ASN A 462 33.24 -11.57 -29.17
CA ASN A 462 33.27 -12.72 -28.27
C ASN A 462 32.35 -13.86 -28.74
N PHE A 463 31.31 -13.52 -29.50
CA PHE A 463 30.40 -14.45 -30.17
C PHE A 463 29.64 -13.71 -31.29
N ILE A 464 28.93 -14.46 -32.14
CA ILE A 464 28.11 -13.87 -33.21
C ILE A 464 26.66 -14.31 -33.05
N THR A 465 25.78 -13.33 -32.86
CA THR A 465 24.33 -13.53 -32.76
C THR A 465 23.58 -12.52 -33.64
N PRO A 466 22.35 -12.83 -34.10
CA PRO A 466 21.55 -11.88 -34.87
C PRO A 466 21.29 -10.57 -34.09
N SER A 467 21.49 -9.42 -34.73
CA SER A 467 21.21 -8.10 -34.13
C SER A 467 19.72 -7.87 -33.80
N THR A 468 18.84 -8.76 -34.28
CA THR A 468 17.38 -8.70 -34.12
C THR A 468 16.83 -9.61 -33.01
N LEU A 469 17.70 -10.17 -32.16
CA LEU A 469 17.29 -11.06 -31.05
C LEU A 469 16.34 -10.38 -30.05
N ILE A 470 16.63 -9.13 -29.68
CA ILE A 470 15.78 -8.33 -28.77
C ILE A 470 15.51 -6.98 -29.44
N ILE A 471 14.24 -6.71 -29.74
CA ILE A 471 13.81 -5.45 -30.37
C ILE A 471 12.88 -4.66 -29.45
N SER A 472 12.66 -3.39 -29.79
CA SER A 472 11.80 -2.49 -29.01
C SER A 472 10.38 -3.02 -28.77
N PHE A 473 9.83 -3.82 -29.69
CA PHE A 473 8.50 -4.43 -29.57
C PHE A 473 8.43 -5.57 -28.54
N ASP A 474 9.55 -6.12 -28.08
CA ASP A 474 9.58 -7.16 -27.07
C ASP A 474 9.38 -6.59 -25.65
N PHE A 475 9.52 -5.27 -25.48
CA PHE A 475 9.34 -4.61 -24.19
C PHE A 475 7.85 -4.39 -23.88
N PRO A 476 7.37 -4.80 -22.69
CA PRO A 476 6.00 -4.53 -22.28
C PRO A 476 5.76 -3.02 -22.13
N LYS A 477 4.53 -2.59 -22.42
CA LYS A 477 4.12 -1.21 -22.16
C LYS A 477 3.99 -1.01 -20.65
N LEU A 478 4.88 -0.19 -20.11
CA LEU A 478 4.86 0.14 -18.68
C LEU A 478 3.76 1.17 -18.41
N PHE A 479 2.78 0.78 -17.61
CA PHE A 479 1.86 1.72 -16.96
C PHE A 479 2.44 2.03 -15.58
N ASN A 480 2.85 3.26 -15.36
CA ASN A 480 3.30 3.69 -14.04
C ASN A 480 2.05 3.90 -13.18
N GLU A 481 1.96 3.19 -12.05
CA GLU A 481 1.00 3.53 -11.01
C GLU A 481 1.31 4.92 -10.47
N GLU A 482 0.27 5.69 -10.15
CA GLU A 482 0.47 6.98 -9.50
C GLU A 482 1.20 6.80 -8.17
N PRO A 483 2.13 7.71 -7.82
CA PRO A 483 2.77 7.69 -6.52
C PRO A 483 1.74 7.70 -5.39
N ASP A 484 2.01 6.92 -4.35
CA ASP A 484 1.17 6.86 -3.14
C ASP A 484 1.95 7.48 -1.96
N PRO A 485 2.01 8.82 -1.88
CA PRO A 485 2.64 9.53 -0.76
C PRO A 485 1.88 9.28 0.55
N LEU A 486 2.53 9.54 1.68
CA LEU A 486 1.84 9.64 2.97
C LEU A 486 0.88 10.83 2.93
N GLU A 487 -0.34 10.63 3.45
CA GLU A 487 -1.31 11.69 3.68
C GLU A 487 -0.79 12.66 4.76
N ASP A 488 -1.17 13.94 4.67
CA ASP A 488 -0.75 14.96 5.65
C ASP A 488 -1.18 14.59 7.08
N SER A 489 -2.40 14.07 7.25
CA SER A 489 -2.91 13.56 8.53
C SER A 489 -2.05 12.45 9.14
N VAL A 490 -1.51 11.56 8.31
CA VAL A 490 -0.61 10.49 8.74
C VAL A 490 0.75 11.05 9.15
N ILE A 491 1.26 12.03 8.40
CA ILE A 491 2.53 12.69 8.70
C ILE A 491 2.43 13.44 10.03
N GLU A 492 1.36 14.21 10.24
CA GLU A 492 1.04 14.91 11.48
C GLU A 492 0.98 13.95 12.66
N ALA A 493 0.21 12.86 12.54
CA ALA A 493 0.12 11.84 13.58
C ALA A 493 1.48 11.20 13.92
N ILE A 494 2.35 10.98 12.92
CA ILE A 494 3.72 10.50 13.17
C ILE A 494 4.55 11.54 13.92
N ILE A 495 4.49 12.82 13.51
CA ILE A 495 5.25 13.92 14.12
C ILE A 495 4.82 14.13 15.57
N GLU A 496 3.51 14.15 15.85
CA GLU A 496 2.95 14.30 17.20
C GLU A 496 3.43 13.19 18.14
N ASN A 497 3.58 11.96 17.65
CA ASN A 497 4.01 10.81 18.43
C ASN A 497 5.54 10.57 18.36
N LEU A 498 6.30 11.41 17.65
CA LEU A 498 7.72 11.17 17.38
C LEU A 498 8.57 11.22 18.65
N HIS A 499 8.17 12.06 19.62
CA HIS A 499 8.84 12.25 20.91
C HIS A 499 8.98 10.96 21.74
N ILE A 500 8.18 9.92 21.43
CA ILE A 500 8.21 8.62 22.10
C ILE A 500 9.46 7.80 21.70
N LEU A 501 10.07 8.09 20.55
CA LEU A 501 11.18 7.30 20.00
C LEU A 501 12.56 7.81 20.47
N PRO A 502 13.65 7.07 20.29
CA PRO A 502 15.00 7.57 20.60
C PRO A 502 15.38 8.81 19.75
N GLU A 503 15.91 9.87 20.39
CA GLU A 503 16.19 11.17 19.75
C GLU A 503 16.93 11.10 18.39
N PRO A 504 18.01 10.28 18.23
CA PRO A 504 18.71 10.20 16.93
C PRO A 504 17.81 9.72 15.78
N LEU A 505 16.83 8.87 16.09
CA LEU A 505 15.91 8.32 15.09
C LEU A 505 14.76 9.28 14.79
N GLN A 506 14.39 10.13 15.75
CA GLN A 506 13.46 11.24 15.53
C GLN A 506 14.06 12.24 14.53
N LEU A 507 15.29 12.69 14.77
CA LEU A 507 15.99 13.63 13.89
C LEU A 507 16.16 13.05 12.48
N MET A 508 16.47 11.76 12.37
CA MET A 508 16.59 11.09 11.08
C MET A 508 15.27 11.14 10.29
N PHE A 509 14.12 10.94 10.94
CA PHE A 509 12.81 11.09 10.30
C PHE A 509 12.56 12.54 9.87
N MET A 510 12.75 13.51 10.77
CA MET A 510 12.51 14.94 10.49
C MET A 510 13.35 15.45 9.32
N LEU A 511 14.65 15.15 9.31
CA LEU A 511 15.54 15.52 8.20
C LEU A 511 15.18 14.80 6.91
N GLY A 512 14.86 13.50 6.98
CA GLY A 512 14.45 12.72 5.83
C GLY A 512 13.22 13.30 5.15
N PHE A 513 12.23 13.71 5.95
CA PHE A 513 11.00 14.33 5.48
C PHE A 513 11.24 15.76 4.95
N HIS A 514 11.82 16.66 5.76
CA HIS A 514 12.05 18.06 5.39
C HIS A 514 12.84 18.20 4.08
N LEU A 515 13.96 17.48 3.98
CA LEU A 515 14.84 17.55 2.82
C LEU A 515 14.30 16.77 1.61
N GLY A 516 13.40 15.79 1.83
CA GLY A 516 12.95 14.88 0.78
C GLY A 516 14.09 14.06 0.18
N THR A 517 15.11 13.72 0.96
CA THR A 517 16.33 12.99 0.51
C THR A 517 16.02 11.55 0.10
N ARG A 518 16.89 10.95 -0.73
CA ARG A 518 16.87 9.49 -0.89
C ARG A 518 17.36 8.84 0.42
N PRO A 519 16.88 7.63 0.77
CA PRO A 519 17.33 6.95 1.98
C PRO A 519 18.86 6.84 2.11
N SER A 520 19.58 6.63 1.00
CA SER A 520 21.05 6.57 1.02
C SER A 520 21.70 7.92 1.32
N GLU A 521 21.15 9.02 0.81
CA GLU A 521 21.67 10.37 1.02
C GLU A 521 21.54 10.75 2.51
N LEU A 522 20.41 10.40 3.13
CA LEU A 522 20.19 10.58 4.57
C LEU A 522 21.10 9.70 5.44
N CYS A 523 21.27 8.42 5.09
CA CYS A 523 22.10 7.50 5.87
C CYS A 523 23.58 7.87 5.84
N TYR A 524 24.05 8.52 4.76
CA TYR A 524 25.45 8.93 4.58
C TYR A 524 25.67 10.42 4.77
N LEU A 525 24.72 11.12 5.43
CA LEU A 525 24.87 12.52 5.77
C LEU A 525 26.09 12.72 6.67
N LEU A 526 26.98 13.65 6.31
CA LEU A 526 28.20 13.94 7.07
C LEU A 526 27.89 14.72 8.35
N LYS A 527 28.73 14.60 9.38
CA LYS A 527 28.59 15.35 10.65
C LYS A 527 28.64 16.87 10.46
N ASP A 528 29.43 17.33 9.49
CA ASP A 528 29.65 18.75 9.18
C ASP A 528 28.77 19.24 8.02
N CYS A 529 27.55 18.71 7.91
CA CYS A 529 26.62 19.04 6.85
C CYS A 529 26.01 20.44 6.95
N CYS A 530 26.01 21.06 8.14
CA CYS A 530 25.43 22.39 8.32
C CYS A 530 26.41 23.50 7.91
N LYS A 531 26.02 24.34 6.94
CA LYS A 531 26.73 25.55 6.54
C LYS A 531 25.85 26.77 6.72
N LEU A 532 26.44 27.86 7.18
CA LEU A 532 25.78 29.16 7.20
C LEU A 532 26.04 29.84 5.86
N ASP A 533 25.05 30.54 5.34
CA ASP A 533 25.23 31.36 4.14
C ASP A 533 26.24 32.50 4.37
N GLN A 534 26.71 33.13 3.29
CA GLN A 534 27.67 34.24 3.32
C GLN A 534 27.16 35.42 4.17
N ASP A 535 25.85 35.69 4.12
CA ASP A 535 25.18 36.76 4.87
C ASP A 535 24.88 36.39 6.33
N GLY A 536 25.29 35.21 6.79
CA GLY A 536 25.09 34.78 8.18
C GLY A 536 23.64 34.51 8.60
N THR A 537 22.68 34.59 7.67
CA THR A 537 21.25 34.65 8.01
C THR A 537 20.56 33.28 7.91
N ILE A 538 20.99 32.40 7.00
CA ILE A 538 20.26 31.18 6.67
C ILE A 538 21.17 29.96 6.75
N TRP A 539 20.67 28.91 7.38
CA TRP A 539 21.35 27.64 7.50
C TRP A 539 21.00 26.71 6.34
N TRP A 540 22.02 26.03 5.85
CA TRP A 540 21.95 25.05 4.79
C TRP A 540 22.42 23.70 5.30
N VAL A 541 21.77 22.64 4.84
CA VAL A 541 22.30 21.28 4.95
C VAL A 541 22.82 20.84 3.59
N GLU A 542 24.12 20.55 3.53
CA GLU A 542 24.83 20.05 2.37
C GLU A 542 24.98 18.53 2.45
N PHE A 543 24.74 17.85 1.33
CA PHE A 543 24.85 16.40 1.25
C PHE A 543 25.20 15.92 -0.16
N GLU A 544 25.95 14.82 -0.21
CA GLU A 544 26.37 14.21 -1.46
C GLU A 544 25.27 13.30 -2.03
N ARG A 545 24.89 13.53 -3.30
CA ARG A 545 23.92 12.70 -3.99
C ARG A 545 24.57 11.45 -4.57
N GLN A 546 24.47 10.35 -3.85
CA GLN A 546 25.04 9.04 -4.22
C GLN A 546 24.73 8.55 -5.65
N LYS A 547 23.55 8.89 -6.20
CA LYS A 547 23.15 8.46 -7.56
C LYS A 547 23.84 9.29 -8.66
N GLN A 548 24.20 10.53 -8.38
CA GLN A 548 24.71 11.48 -9.37
C GLN A 548 26.17 11.89 -9.10
N SER A 549 26.69 11.59 -7.90
CA SER A 549 28.03 11.92 -7.45
C SER A 549 28.31 13.43 -7.46
N ASP A 550 27.30 14.22 -7.10
CA ASP A 550 27.39 15.68 -7.00
C ASP A 550 26.76 16.17 -5.69
N GLU A 551 27.12 17.38 -5.29
CA GLU A 551 26.63 17.98 -4.05
C GLU A 551 25.25 18.58 -4.21
N HIS A 552 24.47 18.57 -3.13
CA HIS A 552 23.20 19.29 -3.06
C HIS A 552 23.10 19.99 -1.71
N ARG A 553 22.40 21.12 -1.69
CA ARG A 553 22.16 21.89 -0.48
C ARG A 553 20.73 22.36 -0.41
N LEU A 554 20.14 22.32 0.78
CA LEU A 554 18.78 22.78 1.03
C LEU A 554 18.72 23.59 2.32
N PRO A 555 17.88 24.64 2.39
CA PRO A 555 17.75 25.45 3.58
C PRO A 555 17.05 24.66 4.68
N VAL A 556 17.47 24.89 5.92
CA VAL A 556 16.89 24.28 7.12
C VAL A 556 16.59 25.32 8.20
N PRO A 557 15.51 25.16 8.98
CA PRO A 557 15.26 25.97 10.16
C PRO A 557 16.36 25.84 11.22
N THR A 558 16.55 26.89 12.01
CA THR A 558 17.58 26.96 13.06
C THR A 558 17.38 25.87 14.13
N GLU A 559 16.14 25.47 14.40
CA GLU A 559 15.78 24.43 15.36
C GLU A 559 16.35 23.08 14.90
N ILE A 560 16.24 22.76 13.60
CA ILE A 560 16.84 21.55 13.02
C ILE A 560 18.36 21.58 13.14
N VAL A 561 18.98 22.75 12.95
CA VAL A 561 20.44 22.92 13.10
C VAL A 561 20.89 22.66 14.52
N HIS A 562 20.13 23.12 15.52
CA HIS A 562 20.42 22.82 16.92
C HIS A 562 20.38 21.31 17.19
N LEU A 563 19.37 20.61 16.67
CA LEU A 563 19.28 19.16 16.77
C LEU A 563 20.43 18.44 16.05
N ILE A 564 20.85 18.92 14.87
CA ILE A 564 22.03 18.38 14.17
C ILE A 564 23.29 18.55 15.02
N LYS A 565 23.50 19.72 15.63
CA LYS A 565 24.65 19.96 16.52
C LYS A 565 24.64 19.05 17.75
N LYS A 566 23.47 18.83 18.37
CA LYS A 566 23.27 17.87 19.46
C LYS A 566 23.63 16.44 19.01
N GLN A 567 23.13 16.04 17.84
CA GLN A 567 23.42 14.73 17.26
C GLN A 567 24.90 14.55 16.91
N LYS A 568 25.58 15.57 16.36
CA LYS A 568 27.03 15.56 16.12
C LYS A 568 27.79 15.31 17.41
N THR A 569 27.43 16.03 18.48
CA THR A 569 28.05 15.87 19.80
C THR A 569 27.88 14.44 20.32
N TYR A 570 26.66 13.90 20.22
CA TYR A 570 26.36 12.51 20.61
C TYR A 570 27.19 11.48 19.83
N ILE A 571 27.33 11.64 18.51
CA ILE A 571 28.14 10.73 17.69
C ILE A 571 29.62 10.82 18.03
N ASN A 572 30.15 12.03 18.24
CA ASN A 572 31.55 12.23 18.63
C ASN A 572 31.85 11.57 19.99
N GLN A 573 30.92 11.65 20.95
CA GLN A 573 31.05 10.94 22.23
C GLN A 573 31.02 9.42 22.08
N LEU A 574 30.24 8.88 21.13
CA LEU A 574 30.15 7.44 20.90
C LEU A 574 31.35 6.83 20.19
N PHE A 575 31.86 7.50 19.15
CA PHE A 575 32.79 6.89 18.21
C PHE A 575 34.09 7.66 17.99
N GLY A 576 34.21 8.88 18.50
CA GLY A 576 35.31 9.80 18.22
C GLY A 576 35.12 10.59 16.93
N ASP A 577 36.09 11.45 16.63
CA ASP A 577 36.04 12.34 15.47
C ASP A 577 36.23 11.61 14.14
N ASP A 578 36.88 10.44 14.15
CA ASP A 578 37.21 9.61 12.98
C ASP A 578 35.97 9.05 12.24
N TYR A 579 34.81 9.00 12.89
CA TYR A 579 33.56 8.54 12.28
C TYR A 579 32.85 9.69 11.55
N PRO A 580 32.76 9.73 10.20
CA PRO A 580 32.41 10.95 9.47
C PRO A 580 30.91 11.26 9.37
N TYR A 581 30.03 10.30 9.72
CA TYR A 581 28.59 10.41 9.47
C TYR A 581 27.80 10.95 10.66
N LEU A 582 26.74 11.71 10.40
CA LEU A 582 25.83 12.26 11.41
C LEU A 582 24.98 11.17 12.09
N PHE A 583 24.74 10.05 11.41
CA PHE A 583 23.97 8.93 11.93
C PHE A 583 24.80 7.66 11.96
N CYS A 584 24.51 6.79 12.92
CA CYS A 584 25.04 5.43 12.98
C CYS A 584 23.94 4.39 12.91
N HIS A 585 24.32 3.13 12.69
CA HIS A 585 23.40 2.02 12.75
C HIS A 585 23.09 1.61 14.18
N TYR A 586 21.86 1.10 14.41
CA TYR A 586 21.44 0.57 15.69
C TYR A 586 20.89 -0.86 15.56
N GLN A 587 21.25 -1.68 16.55
CA GLN A 587 20.67 -3.00 16.77
C GLN A 587 19.77 -2.97 18.01
N GLY A 588 19.01 -4.05 18.25
CA GLY A 588 18.15 -4.15 19.44
C GLY A 588 16.80 -3.44 19.29
N LEU A 589 16.45 -3.01 18.08
CA LEU A 589 15.19 -2.32 17.74
C LEU A 589 14.09 -3.34 17.40
N GLY A 590 13.81 -4.25 18.33
CA GLY A 590 12.70 -5.19 18.22
C GLY A 590 11.41 -4.63 18.80
N ILE A 591 10.26 -5.18 18.39
CA ILE A 591 8.92 -4.75 18.80
C ILE A 591 8.75 -4.81 20.33
N THR A 592 9.35 -5.79 21.02
CA THR A 592 9.25 -5.89 22.49
C THR A 592 10.11 -4.87 23.24
N GLY A 593 10.98 -4.15 22.52
CA GLY A 593 11.73 -3.02 23.05
C GLY A 593 10.96 -1.70 23.01
N TYR A 594 9.86 -1.58 22.25
CA TYR A 594 9.14 -0.31 22.13
C TYR A 594 8.56 0.16 23.49
N PRO A 595 8.58 1.47 23.81
CA PRO A 595 9.19 2.55 23.02
C PRO A 595 10.68 2.80 23.33
N ASN A 596 11.15 2.35 24.49
CA ASN A 596 12.44 2.79 25.05
C ASN A 596 13.66 2.05 24.49
N TYR A 597 13.44 0.96 23.76
CA TYR A 597 14.44 0.04 23.21
C TYR A 597 15.63 -0.17 24.15
N PRO A 598 15.43 -0.78 25.34
CA PRO A 598 16.48 -0.88 26.37
C PRO A 598 17.73 -1.66 25.93
N ARG A 599 17.64 -2.38 24.81
CA ARG A 599 18.73 -3.16 24.21
C ARG A 599 19.30 -2.50 22.96
N MET A 600 18.93 -1.25 22.70
CA MET A 600 19.42 -0.46 21.59
C MET A 600 20.93 -0.34 21.70
N LYS A 601 21.64 -0.82 20.68
CA LYS A 601 23.10 -0.79 20.64
C LYS A 601 23.57 -0.07 19.39
N ALA A 602 24.34 1.01 19.57
CA ALA A 602 24.99 1.72 18.49
C ALA A 602 26.11 0.86 17.88
N ILE A 603 26.21 0.88 16.55
CA ILE A 603 27.23 0.15 15.77
C ILE A 603 27.98 1.18 14.93
N LYS A 604 29.32 1.18 15.01
CA LYS A 604 30.22 2.12 14.32
C LYS A 604 30.21 1.90 12.79
N ARG A 605 29.14 2.40 12.14
CA ARG A 605 28.89 2.42 10.68
C ARG A 605 27.60 3.20 10.41
N PRO A 606 27.39 3.73 9.20
CA PRO A 606 26.14 4.42 8.88
C PRO A 606 24.94 3.46 8.90
N PRO A 607 23.70 3.99 9.05
CA PRO A 607 22.49 3.18 8.98
C PRO A 607 22.40 2.35 7.70
N ILE A 608 21.93 1.10 7.81
CA ILE A 608 21.63 0.29 6.63
C ILE A 608 20.50 0.96 5.85
N VAL A 609 20.75 1.25 4.57
CA VAL A 609 19.80 1.92 3.67
C VAL A 609 18.54 1.09 3.39
N VAL A 610 18.67 -0.24 3.37
CA VAL A 610 17.57 -1.17 3.04
C VAL A 610 16.48 -1.12 4.11
N ALA A 611 15.25 -0.75 3.71
CA ALA A 611 14.15 -0.42 4.61
C ALA A 611 13.88 -1.44 5.75
N PRO A 612 13.77 -2.77 5.52
CA PRO A 612 13.59 -3.74 6.61
C PRO A 612 14.68 -3.78 7.68
N ALA A 613 15.89 -3.29 7.36
CA ALA A 613 17.04 -3.27 8.26
C ALA A 613 17.40 -1.84 8.71
N ASN A 614 16.73 -0.81 8.17
CA ASN A 614 16.98 0.57 8.54
C ASN A 614 16.41 0.85 9.95
N PRO A 615 17.18 1.44 10.87
CA PRO A 615 16.74 1.66 12.24
C PRO A 615 15.56 2.63 12.34
N MET A 616 15.58 3.75 11.59
CA MET A 616 14.47 4.71 11.56
C MET A 616 13.19 4.05 11.03
N VAL A 617 13.27 3.30 9.93
CA VAL A 617 12.11 2.58 9.38
C VAL A 617 11.51 1.59 10.39
N LYS A 618 12.34 0.87 11.14
CA LYS A 618 11.87 -0.09 12.16
C LYS A 618 11.09 0.60 13.28
N VAL A 619 11.63 1.70 13.81
CA VAL A 619 10.98 2.38 14.93
C VAL A 619 9.73 3.13 14.51
N ILE A 620 9.70 3.72 13.32
CA ILE A 620 8.51 4.39 12.77
C ILE A 620 7.41 3.36 12.46
N LYS A 621 7.75 2.18 11.92
CA LYS A 621 6.76 1.10 11.78
C LYS A 621 6.17 0.67 13.12
N SER A 622 7.03 0.53 14.13
CA SER A 622 6.57 0.19 15.49
C SER A 622 5.68 1.30 16.05
N LEU A 623 5.99 2.57 15.79
CA LEU A 623 5.16 3.72 16.17
C LEU A 623 3.79 3.66 15.50
N ILE A 624 3.74 3.49 14.18
CA ILE A 624 2.50 3.38 13.40
C ILE A 624 1.62 2.24 13.94
N GLU A 625 2.21 1.08 14.22
CA GLU A 625 1.48 -0.07 14.77
C GLU A 625 0.99 0.17 16.20
N LYS A 626 1.78 0.81 17.06
CA LYS A 626 1.47 0.99 18.49
C LYS A 626 0.54 2.16 18.76
N CYS A 627 0.68 3.25 18.02
CA CYS A 627 -0.22 4.40 18.08
C CYS A 627 -1.44 4.22 17.17
N ASN A 628 -1.54 3.11 16.44
CA ASN A 628 -2.63 2.80 15.51
C ASN A 628 -2.88 3.93 14.51
N ILE A 629 -1.81 4.38 13.84
CA ILE A 629 -1.88 5.44 12.83
C ILE A 629 -2.43 4.83 11.53
N LEU A 630 -3.62 5.25 11.14
CA LEU A 630 -4.37 4.74 9.99
C LEU A 630 -4.43 5.78 8.87
N ASP A 631 -4.47 5.32 7.63
CA ASP A 631 -4.82 6.15 6.47
C ASP A 631 -6.32 6.47 6.42
N SER A 632 -6.71 7.34 5.48
CA SER A 632 -8.11 7.67 5.17
C SER A 632 -9.01 6.46 4.90
N ASN A 633 -8.44 5.30 4.52
CA ASN A 633 -9.18 4.06 4.28
C ASN A 633 -9.26 3.15 5.52
N GLY A 634 -8.78 3.61 6.68
CA GLY A 634 -8.79 2.87 7.94
C GLY A 634 -7.77 1.74 7.99
N LYS A 635 -6.72 1.77 7.16
CA LYS A 635 -5.67 0.76 7.08
C LYS A 635 -4.35 1.27 7.66
N LEU A 636 -3.58 0.38 8.26
CA LEU A 636 -2.22 0.67 8.71
C LEU A 636 -1.32 1.04 7.53
N VAL A 637 -0.61 2.15 7.69
CA VAL A 637 0.23 2.74 6.65
C VAL A 637 1.53 1.94 6.44
N ASN A 638 1.89 1.68 5.19
CA ASN A 638 3.14 0.98 4.86
C ASN A 638 4.33 1.95 4.71
N PHE A 639 5.07 2.16 5.79
CA PHE A 639 6.25 3.02 5.77
C PHE A 639 7.51 2.34 5.19
N THR A 640 8.28 3.01 4.32
CA THR A 640 9.53 2.44 3.75
C THR A 640 10.74 3.37 3.85
N GLY A 641 10.59 4.57 4.43
CA GLY A 641 11.59 5.64 4.40
C GLY A 641 11.72 6.29 3.01
N ALA A 642 11.73 5.50 1.93
CA ALA A 642 11.69 6.00 0.55
C ALA A 642 10.41 6.81 0.26
N ILE A 643 9.31 6.51 0.98
CA ILE A 643 8.03 7.23 0.89
C ILE A 643 8.11 8.68 1.38
N LEU A 644 9.10 9.06 2.19
CA LEU A 644 9.23 10.44 2.68
C LEU A 644 9.45 11.45 1.55
N ARG A 645 10.23 11.06 0.54
CA ARG A 645 10.53 11.90 -0.62
C ARG A 645 9.30 12.25 -1.47
N PRO A 646 8.48 11.30 -1.96
CA PRO A 646 7.24 11.63 -2.65
C PRO A 646 6.23 12.32 -1.73
N SER A 647 6.22 12.01 -0.42
CA SER A 647 5.35 12.72 0.53
C SER A 647 5.71 14.20 0.62
N ARG A 648 7.00 14.53 0.80
CA ARG A 648 7.47 15.92 0.82
C ARG A 648 7.22 16.62 -0.52
N ALA A 649 7.44 15.92 -1.63
CA ALA A 649 7.21 16.47 -2.96
C ALA A 649 5.73 16.82 -3.19
N THR A 650 4.82 15.94 -2.77
CA THR A 650 3.37 16.14 -2.83
C THR A 650 2.95 17.26 -1.89
N GLN A 651 3.45 17.28 -0.65
CA GLN A 651 3.19 18.34 0.31
C GLN A 651 3.60 19.72 -0.24
N LEU A 652 4.77 19.82 -0.88
CA LEU A 652 5.19 21.07 -1.53
C LEU A 652 4.20 21.48 -2.63
N ILE A 653 3.71 20.56 -3.45
CA ILE A 653 2.68 20.90 -4.46
C ILE A 653 1.38 21.36 -3.79
N ASN A 654 0.93 20.65 -2.75
CA ASN A 654 -0.32 20.96 -2.06
C ASN A 654 -0.28 22.33 -1.36
N ILE A 655 0.89 22.75 -0.86
CA ILE A 655 1.10 24.10 -0.29
C ILE A 655 1.14 25.18 -1.39
N GLY A 656 1.20 24.81 -2.68
CA GLY A 656 1.12 25.72 -3.82
C GLY A 656 2.43 25.89 -4.60
N TYR A 657 3.48 25.10 -4.32
CA TYR A 657 4.74 25.22 -5.04
C TYR A 657 4.66 24.61 -6.44
N SER A 658 5.28 25.27 -7.42
CA SER A 658 5.31 24.78 -8.80
C SER A 658 6.07 23.45 -8.94
N LEU A 659 5.67 22.64 -9.93
CA LEU A 659 6.35 21.38 -10.24
C LEU A 659 7.85 21.59 -10.56
N ASN A 660 8.21 22.73 -11.17
CA ASN A 660 9.61 23.06 -11.46
C ASN A 660 10.39 23.36 -10.17
N PHE A 661 9.78 24.02 -9.19
CA PHE A 661 10.39 24.20 -7.87
C PHE A 661 10.66 22.84 -7.23
N VAL A 662 9.66 21.95 -7.18
CA VAL A 662 9.81 20.61 -6.59
C VAL A 662 10.87 19.79 -7.34
N ARG A 663 10.95 19.92 -8.67
CA ARG A 663 12.05 19.32 -9.47
C ARG A 663 13.41 19.84 -9.01
N ARG A 664 13.58 21.14 -8.79
CA ARG A 664 14.84 21.75 -8.32
C ARG A 664 15.15 21.33 -6.88
N TRP A 665 14.16 21.35 -5.98
CA TRP A 665 14.27 20.89 -4.59
C TRP A 665 14.79 19.45 -4.52
N LEU A 666 14.21 18.56 -5.30
CA LEU A 666 14.61 17.16 -5.42
C LEU A 666 15.82 16.95 -6.35
N LYS A 667 16.27 18.00 -7.03
CA LYS A 667 17.33 18.03 -8.04
C LYS A 667 17.16 16.95 -9.12
N HIS A 668 15.93 16.77 -9.62
CA HIS A 668 15.63 15.87 -10.73
C HIS A 668 16.05 16.49 -12.08
N ARG A 669 16.59 15.67 -13.00
CA ARG A 669 17.00 16.14 -14.33
C ARG A 669 15.80 16.61 -15.15
N ARG A 670 14.72 15.81 -15.20
CA ARG A 670 13.52 16.06 -16.00
C ARG A 670 12.31 16.33 -15.10
N GLN A 671 11.42 17.25 -15.51
CA GLN A 671 10.16 17.51 -14.81
C GLN A 671 9.22 16.30 -14.84
N SER A 672 9.21 15.55 -15.95
CA SER A 672 8.44 14.32 -16.10
C SER A 672 8.74 13.29 -15.00
N THR A 673 10.00 13.18 -14.57
CA THR A 673 10.38 12.31 -13.46
C THR A 673 9.71 12.71 -12.15
N THR A 674 9.68 14.01 -11.83
CA THR A 674 9.01 14.52 -10.61
C THR A 674 7.51 14.23 -10.69
N LYS A 675 6.89 14.61 -11.81
CA LYS A 675 5.44 14.48 -12.03
C LYS A 675 4.95 13.04 -11.92
N GLN A 676 5.62 12.12 -12.62
CA GLN A 676 5.16 10.75 -12.76
C GLN A 676 5.46 9.87 -11.53
N HIS A 677 6.53 10.17 -10.78
CA HIS A 677 7.05 9.25 -9.78
C HIS A 677 7.08 9.79 -8.36
N TYR A 678 6.86 11.09 -8.16
CA TYR A 678 7.04 11.70 -6.84
C TYR A 678 5.86 12.55 -6.37
N THR A 679 4.91 12.87 -7.23
CA THR A 679 3.82 13.80 -6.89
C THR A 679 2.48 13.18 -7.21
N ARG A 680 1.53 13.30 -6.27
CA ARG A 680 0.10 13.07 -6.52
C ARG A 680 -0.59 14.43 -6.62
N TYR A 681 -1.59 14.54 -7.50
CA TYR A 681 -2.47 15.71 -7.59
C TYR A 681 -3.86 15.30 -7.11
N GLU A 682 -4.55 16.19 -6.39
CA GLU A 682 -5.92 15.93 -5.96
C GLU A 682 -6.89 15.89 -7.15
N PRO A 683 -7.89 14.98 -7.16
CA PRO A 683 -8.91 14.95 -8.20
C PRO A 683 -9.64 16.30 -8.31
N GLY A 684 -9.53 16.96 -9.46
CA GLY A 684 -10.12 18.29 -9.70
C GLY A 684 -9.11 19.42 -9.82
N GLN A 685 -7.85 19.25 -9.38
CA GLN A 685 -6.73 20.14 -9.75
C GLN A 685 -6.20 19.87 -11.17
N LEU A 686 -6.84 18.95 -11.90
CA LEU A 686 -6.61 18.59 -13.30
C LEU A 686 -7.35 19.52 -14.30
N LEU A 687 -7.63 20.77 -13.93
CA LEU A 687 -7.67 21.86 -14.92
C LEU A 687 -6.20 22.08 -15.30
N ASP A 688 -5.61 21.41 -16.29
CA ASP A 688 -6.14 21.27 -17.63
C ASP A 688 -5.24 20.27 -18.39
N VAL A 689 -5.85 19.28 -19.05
CA VAL A 689 -5.13 18.29 -19.86
C VAL A 689 -4.38 18.98 -21.01
N ALA A 690 -4.85 20.16 -21.46
CA ALA A 690 -4.11 21.01 -22.40
C ALA A 690 -2.91 21.70 -21.75
N THR A 691 -2.99 22.19 -20.51
CA THR A 691 -1.86 22.70 -19.71
C THR A 691 -0.78 21.64 -19.46
N VAL A 692 -1.19 20.38 -19.32
CA VAL A 692 -0.29 19.22 -19.18
C VAL A 692 0.33 18.82 -20.53
N MET A 693 -0.38 18.95 -21.64
CA MET A 693 0.11 18.65 -22.99
C MET A 693 0.93 19.79 -23.60
N ALA A 694 0.68 21.04 -23.21
CA ALA A 694 1.36 22.23 -23.70
C ALA A 694 2.78 22.41 -23.14
N ASN A 695 3.20 21.66 -22.11
CA ASN A 695 4.50 21.87 -21.47
C ASN A 695 5.26 20.57 -21.18
N VAL A 696 5.49 19.77 -22.22
CA VAL A 696 6.48 18.68 -22.16
C VAL A 696 7.89 19.19 -22.51
N ASP A 697 8.02 20.30 -23.26
CA ASP A 697 9.31 20.85 -23.73
C ASP A 697 9.52 22.36 -23.44
N GLN A 698 8.81 22.97 -22.48
CA GLN A 698 8.95 24.39 -22.11
C GLN A 698 8.60 25.41 -23.22
N LYS A 699 7.59 25.15 -24.05
CA LYS A 699 7.06 26.15 -24.99
C LYS A 699 5.74 26.69 -24.44
N PHE A 700 5.71 27.98 -24.05
CA PHE A 700 4.49 28.65 -23.64
C PHE A 700 3.83 29.33 -24.84
N TYR A 701 2.50 29.14 -24.96
CA TYR A 701 1.61 29.94 -25.80
C TYR A 701 0.83 30.92 -24.90
N PRO A 702 0.52 32.14 -25.37
CA PRO A 702 -0.16 33.15 -24.54
C PRO A 702 -1.54 32.67 -24.10
N TYR A 703 -1.74 32.50 -22.80
CA TYR A 703 -3.02 32.10 -22.19
C TYR A 703 -3.97 33.30 -21.94
N ASP A 704 -3.54 34.54 -22.20
CA ASP A 704 -4.31 35.75 -21.84
C ASP A 704 -4.96 36.49 -23.03
N SER A 705 -5.18 35.82 -24.16
CA SER A 705 -6.07 36.35 -25.21
C SER A 705 -7.34 35.53 -25.25
N ASN A 706 -8.46 36.20 -25.01
CA ASN A 706 -9.83 35.67 -25.08
C ASN A 706 -9.92 34.52 -26.13
N PRO A 707 -10.34 33.29 -25.79
CA PRO A 707 -10.27 32.12 -26.68
C PRO A 707 -11.00 32.27 -28.03
N GLU A 708 -11.81 33.33 -28.20
CA GLU A 708 -12.43 33.71 -29.48
C GLU A 708 -11.50 34.45 -30.45
N SER A 709 -10.36 34.99 -29.98
CA SER A 709 -9.40 35.77 -30.76
C SER A 709 -8.22 34.97 -31.33
N LEU A 710 -8.02 33.74 -30.86
CA LEU A 710 -7.00 32.82 -31.36
C LEU A 710 -7.56 32.01 -32.53
N ASN A 711 -7.17 32.38 -33.76
CA ASN A 711 -7.53 31.61 -34.96
C ASN A 711 -6.84 30.23 -34.94
N PRO A 712 -7.58 29.10 -34.78
CA PRO A 712 -7.01 27.76 -34.66
C PRO A 712 -6.33 27.24 -35.93
N GLU A 713 -6.55 27.88 -37.09
CA GLU A 713 -5.87 27.56 -38.34
C GLU A 713 -4.51 28.26 -38.44
N SER A 714 -4.39 29.50 -37.95
CA SER A 714 -3.12 30.23 -37.88
C SER A 714 -2.10 29.52 -36.97
N LEU A 715 -2.55 29.04 -35.80
CA LEU A 715 -1.72 28.28 -34.85
C LEU A 715 -1.19 26.95 -35.44
N ARG A 716 -1.97 26.33 -36.33
CA ARG A 716 -1.60 25.06 -36.99
C ARG A 716 -0.66 25.25 -38.16
N GLN A 717 -0.75 26.38 -38.85
CA GLN A 717 0.06 26.65 -40.03
C GLN A 717 1.41 27.29 -39.69
N ASN A 718 1.47 28.17 -38.68
CA ASN A 718 2.69 28.88 -38.28
C ASN A 718 2.83 28.95 -36.74
N PRO A 719 3.14 27.82 -36.06
CA PRO A 719 3.21 27.75 -34.61
C PRO A 719 4.33 28.63 -34.00
N GLU A 720 5.37 28.97 -34.77
CA GLU A 720 6.51 29.77 -34.32
C GLU A 720 6.17 31.26 -34.13
N LEU A 721 5.18 31.78 -34.85
CA LEU A 721 4.72 33.18 -34.74
C LEU A 721 3.96 33.47 -33.44
N HIS A 722 3.54 32.42 -32.73
CA HIS A 722 2.76 32.49 -31.49
C HIS A 722 3.59 32.08 -30.26
N GLU A 723 4.89 31.83 -30.45
CA GLU A 723 5.82 31.56 -29.35
C GLU A 723 6.14 32.89 -28.64
N LEU A 724 5.94 32.95 -27.32
CA LEU A 724 6.44 34.08 -26.53
C LEU A 724 7.96 33.98 -26.43
N ASP A 725 8.65 34.75 -27.26
CA ASP A 725 10.10 34.90 -27.19
C ASP A 725 10.54 35.31 -25.76
N GLY A 726 11.25 34.41 -25.07
CA GLY A 726 12.20 34.82 -24.03
C GLY A 726 11.87 34.60 -22.56
N LEU A 727 10.72 34.03 -22.15
CA LEU A 727 10.44 33.78 -20.72
C LEU A 727 10.99 32.43 -20.22
N LYS A 728 12.32 32.35 -20.05
CA LYS A 728 12.96 31.33 -19.19
C LYS A 728 12.54 31.57 -17.73
N MET A 729 11.66 30.75 -17.17
CA MET A 729 11.31 30.81 -15.75
C MET A 729 12.54 30.55 -14.85
N LEU A 730 13.13 31.65 -14.35
CA LEU A 730 14.10 31.66 -13.27
C LEU A 730 13.38 31.66 -11.91
N ASN A 731 14.02 31.01 -10.94
CA ASN A 731 13.67 30.78 -9.54
C ASN A 731 12.69 31.74 -8.83
N GLY A 732 11.87 31.17 -7.93
CA GLY A 732 11.42 31.87 -6.73
C GLY A 732 10.42 33.02 -6.95
N GLU A 733 9.53 32.87 -7.92
CA GLU A 733 8.46 33.84 -8.06
C GLU A 733 7.60 33.85 -6.77
N PRO A 734 7.29 35.05 -6.24
CA PRO A 734 6.26 35.22 -5.22
C PRO A 734 4.95 34.58 -5.71
N LEU A 735 4.07 34.16 -4.80
CA LEU A 735 2.78 33.56 -5.19
C LEU A 735 1.99 34.46 -6.17
N TYR A 736 2.16 35.78 -6.04
CA TYR A 736 1.71 36.81 -6.99
C TYR A 736 2.84 37.82 -7.18
N GLY A 737 3.07 38.30 -8.42
CA GLY A 737 4.17 39.22 -8.77
C GLY A 737 5.39 38.52 -9.36
N TYR A 738 6.54 39.19 -9.39
CA TYR A 738 7.82 38.60 -9.79
C TYR A 738 8.95 38.95 -8.82
N CYS A 739 10.03 38.17 -8.87
CA CYS A 739 11.22 38.38 -8.04
C CYS A 739 12.33 38.98 -8.91
N SER A 740 12.90 40.12 -8.49
CA SER A 740 14.05 40.71 -9.18
C SER A 740 15.37 40.01 -8.87
N PHE A 741 15.39 39.09 -7.89
CA PHE A 741 16.56 38.31 -7.50
C PHE A 741 16.74 37.07 -8.40
N ARG A 742 17.90 36.95 -9.07
CA ARG A 742 18.14 35.97 -10.14
C ARG A 742 18.68 34.61 -9.67
N GLU A 743 18.97 34.44 -8.39
CA GLU A 743 19.50 33.20 -7.80
C GLU A 743 18.45 32.41 -6.99
N PHE A 744 18.84 31.29 -6.36
CA PHE A 744 17.91 30.52 -5.51
C PHE A 744 17.59 31.32 -4.23
N CYS A 745 16.34 31.77 -4.07
CA CYS A 745 15.93 32.57 -2.91
C CYS A 745 15.78 31.71 -1.64
N PRO A 746 16.54 31.99 -0.58
CA PRO A 746 16.48 31.23 0.67
C PRO A 746 15.44 31.77 1.68
N ARG A 747 14.86 32.96 1.43
CA ARG A 747 13.81 33.61 2.26
C ARG A 747 12.39 33.26 1.80
N PHE A 748 12.16 31.98 1.49
CA PHE A 748 10.88 31.52 0.93
C PHE A 748 9.72 31.75 1.92
N GLY A 749 8.58 32.26 1.43
CA GLY A 749 7.40 32.57 2.25
C GLY A 749 7.39 33.97 2.86
N ARG A 750 8.46 34.75 2.67
CA ARG A 750 8.56 36.17 3.07
C ARG A 750 8.57 37.12 1.88
N CYS A 751 8.04 36.67 0.73
CA CYS A 751 8.15 37.41 -0.52
C CYS A 751 7.49 38.79 -0.43
N TYR A 752 6.29 38.91 0.14
CA TYR A 752 5.61 40.21 0.27
C TYR A 752 6.35 41.18 1.18
N THR A 753 7.13 40.66 2.14
CA THR A 753 8.02 41.45 3.01
C THR A 753 9.44 41.61 2.46
N CYS A 754 9.72 41.14 1.23
CA CYS A 754 11.06 41.12 0.65
C CYS A 754 11.30 42.32 -0.28
N GLY A 755 12.43 43.02 -0.12
CA GLY A 755 12.78 44.15 -0.99
C GLY A 755 13.07 43.80 -2.46
N PHE A 756 13.19 42.51 -2.80
CA PHE A 756 13.33 42.03 -4.19
C PHE A 756 11.98 41.64 -4.84
N HIS A 757 10.88 41.74 -4.09
CA HIS A 757 9.56 41.46 -4.63
C HIS A 757 9.05 42.65 -5.44
N VAL A 758 8.60 42.36 -6.66
CA VAL A 758 7.92 43.33 -7.51
C VAL A 758 6.48 42.89 -7.69
N ALA A 759 5.56 43.72 -7.23
CA ALA A 759 4.13 43.48 -7.36
C ALA A 759 3.68 43.63 -8.81
N SER A 760 2.61 42.92 -9.19
CA SER A 760 2.08 42.92 -10.56
C SER A 760 0.63 43.35 -10.53
N ALA A 761 0.29 44.40 -11.29
CA ALA A 761 -1.02 45.04 -11.25
C ALA A 761 -2.16 44.07 -11.68
N ASP A 762 -1.90 43.20 -12.65
CA ASP A 762 -2.83 42.17 -13.12
C ASP A 762 -3.20 41.12 -12.06
N LYS A 763 -2.45 41.05 -10.94
CA LYS A 763 -2.71 40.12 -9.83
C LYS A 763 -3.39 40.78 -8.62
N LEU A 764 -3.89 42.01 -8.75
CA LEU A 764 -4.55 42.76 -7.65
C LEU A 764 -5.65 41.96 -6.94
N SER A 765 -6.54 41.31 -7.70
CA SER A 765 -7.62 40.47 -7.16
C SER A 765 -7.11 39.32 -6.29
N HIS A 766 -5.95 38.77 -6.65
CA HIS A 766 -5.32 37.67 -5.92
C HIS A 766 -4.61 38.15 -4.65
N TYR A 767 -3.97 39.31 -4.65
CA TYR A 767 -3.43 39.91 -3.42
C TYR A 767 -4.52 40.15 -2.37
N LYS A 768 -5.70 40.65 -2.80
CA LYS A 768 -6.86 40.85 -1.92
C LYS A 768 -7.37 39.55 -1.30
N SER A 769 -7.50 38.49 -2.09
CA SER A 769 -7.93 37.17 -1.60
C SER A 769 -6.91 36.56 -0.61
N GLN A 770 -5.61 36.74 -0.88
CA GLN A 770 -4.55 36.28 0.02
C GLN A 770 -4.54 37.04 1.35
N LEU A 771 -4.79 38.35 1.31
CA LEU A 771 -4.91 39.20 2.51
C LEU A 771 -6.06 38.71 3.40
N GLU A 772 -7.22 38.42 2.82
CA GLU A 772 -8.39 37.92 3.54
C GLU A 772 -8.10 36.58 4.24
N GLN A 773 -7.46 35.64 3.55
CA GLN A 773 -7.06 34.35 4.13
C GLN A 773 -6.02 34.49 5.25
N LEU A 774 -5.10 35.45 5.15
CA LEU A 774 -4.08 35.68 6.17
C LEU A 774 -4.65 36.36 7.42
N LYS A 775 -5.62 37.27 7.28
CA LYS A 775 -6.35 37.86 8.42
C LYS A 775 -7.09 36.80 9.23
N ILE A 776 -7.73 35.83 8.57
CA ILE A 776 -8.36 34.68 9.26
C ILE A 776 -7.31 33.87 10.05
N LYS A 777 -6.13 33.64 9.48
CA LYS A 777 -5.04 32.89 10.16
C LYS A 777 -4.43 33.67 11.32
N GLU A 778 -4.32 34.99 11.19
CA GLU A 778 -3.88 35.90 12.24
C GLU A 778 -4.84 35.87 13.43
N GLU A 779 -6.14 35.94 13.21
CA GLU A 779 -7.17 35.82 14.26
C GLU A 779 -7.12 34.45 14.97
N ILE A 780 -6.93 33.37 14.22
CA ILE A 780 -6.75 32.03 14.79
C ILE A 780 -5.49 31.98 15.66
N ALA A 781 -4.36 32.50 15.17
CA ALA A 781 -3.09 32.51 15.91
C ALA A 781 -3.18 33.34 17.20
N PHE A 782 -3.89 34.47 17.15
CA PHE A 782 -4.20 35.30 18.32
C PHE A 782 -5.05 34.53 19.34
N SER A 783 -6.11 33.86 18.90
CA SER A 783 -7.00 33.07 19.76
C SER A 783 -6.31 31.89 20.45
N GLN A 784 -5.24 31.37 19.84
CA GLN A 784 -4.44 30.24 20.33
C GLN A 784 -3.25 30.67 21.22
N GLY A 785 -3.01 31.97 21.41
CA GLY A 785 -1.92 32.48 22.24
C GLY A 785 -0.51 32.31 21.66
N SER A 786 -0.37 32.11 20.34
CA SER A 786 0.93 31.91 19.68
C SER A 786 1.55 33.24 19.23
N SER A 787 2.23 33.94 20.14
CA SER A 787 2.75 35.31 19.90
C SER A 787 3.68 35.42 18.68
N GLU A 788 4.59 34.46 18.48
CA GLU A 788 5.54 34.47 17.35
C GLU A 788 4.87 34.28 15.99
N ILE A 789 3.82 33.47 15.93
CA ILE A 789 3.04 33.21 14.71
C ILE A 789 2.17 34.40 14.36
N TYR A 790 1.55 35.01 15.39
CA TYR A 790 0.77 36.23 15.26
C TYR A 790 1.62 37.37 14.70
N GLU A 791 2.79 37.65 15.30
CA GLU A 791 3.72 38.68 14.81
C GLU A 791 4.18 38.42 13.36
N SER A 792 4.42 37.16 13.00
CA SER A 792 4.79 36.79 11.63
C SER A 792 3.66 37.02 10.63
N TYR A 793 2.40 36.74 10.99
CA TYR A 793 1.26 37.02 10.11
C TYR A 793 1.02 38.52 9.97
N GLN A 794 1.10 39.25 11.07
CA GLN A 794 0.94 40.70 11.10
C GLN A 794 1.94 41.40 10.15
N GLN A 795 3.20 40.97 10.12
CA GLN A 795 4.21 41.50 9.19
C GLN A 795 3.84 41.28 7.71
N ILE A 796 3.27 40.12 7.38
CA ILE A 796 2.88 39.78 6.01
C ILE A 796 1.59 40.51 5.61
N VAL A 797 0.63 40.64 6.53
CA VAL A 797 -0.60 41.41 6.35
C VAL A 797 -0.29 42.86 6.05
N ASN A 798 0.53 43.52 6.88
CA ASN A 798 0.92 44.93 6.67
C ASN A 798 1.63 45.14 5.32
N ALA A 799 2.48 44.20 4.92
CA ALA A 799 3.18 44.26 3.64
C ALA A 799 2.23 44.07 2.45
N LEU A 800 1.24 43.18 2.56
CA LEU A 800 0.22 42.98 1.53
C LEU A 800 -0.72 44.18 1.40
N GLU A 801 -1.13 44.79 2.52
CA GLU A 801 -1.92 46.04 2.51
C GLU A 801 -1.16 47.15 1.79
N SER A 802 0.13 47.34 2.12
CA SER A 802 0.98 48.32 1.44
C SER A 802 1.11 48.07 -0.07
N ILE A 803 1.20 46.80 -0.49
CA ILE A 803 1.24 46.42 -1.91
C ILE A 803 -0.09 46.72 -2.60
N ILE A 804 -1.21 46.40 -1.97
CA ILE A 804 -2.55 46.64 -2.52
C ILE A 804 -2.80 48.14 -2.66
N ASP A 805 -2.51 48.93 -1.62
CA ASP A 805 -2.68 50.39 -1.63
C ASP A 805 -1.84 51.05 -2.73
N ALA A 806 -0.60 50.59 -2.92
CA ALA A 806 0.28 51.09 -3.96
C ALA A 806 -0.23 50.78 -5.38
N LEU A 807 -0.84 49.61 -5.58
CA LEU A 807 -1.43 49.20 -6.87
C LEU A 807 -2.74 49.95 -7.15
N GLU A 808 -3.61 50.12 -6.15
CA GLU A 808 -4.87 50.88 -6.30
C GLU A 808 -4.63 52.37 -6.54
N GLY A 809 -3.66 52.96 -5.82
CA GLY A 809 -3.27 54.36 -6.04
C GLY A 809 -2.53 54.62 -7.36
N ALA A 810 -2.05 53.58 -8.06
CA ALA A 810 -1.51 53.70 -9.42
C ALA A 810 -2.65 53.74 -10.45
N ASP A 811 -3.67 52.89 -10.28
CA ASP A 811 -4.87 52.85 -11.14
C ASP A 811 -5.66 54.18 -11.12
N GLU A 812 -5.72 54.87 -9.97
CA GLU A 812 -6.37 56.19 -9.88
C GLU A 812 -5.59 57.32 -10.58
N ARG A 813 -4.27 57.20 -10.70
CA ARG A 813 -3.42 58.19 -11.38
C ARG A 813 -3.48 58.04 -12.90
N ASP A 814 -3.51 56.79 -13.40
CA ASP A 814 -3.67 56.50 -14.83
C ASP A 814 -5.08 56.85 -15.35
N ASN A 815 -6.12 56.69 -14.51
CA ASN A 815 -7.49 57.13 -14.82
C ASN A 815 -7.69 58.66 -14.76
N LYS A 816 -6.83 59.42 -14.07
CA LYS A 816 -6.83 60.89 -14.10
C LYS A 816 -6.05 61.46 -15.29
N ALA A 817 -4.98 60.79 -15.74
CA ALA A 817 -4.20 61.20 -16.91
C ALA A 817 -5.00 61.09 -18.22
N THR A 818 -5.94 60.15 -18.30
CA THR A 818 -6.81 59.94 -19.46
C THR A 818 -8.01 60.90 -19.54
N ASN A 819 -8.32 61.65 -18.47
CA ASN A 819 -9.46 62.55 -18.38
C ASN A 819 -9.12 64.06 -18.43
N SER A 820 -7.90 64.43 -18.83
CA SER A 820 -7.59 65.85 -19.11
C SER A 820 -8.15 66.26 -20.48
N PRO A 821 -8.97 67.33 -20.58
CA PRO A 821 -9.53 67.76 -21.85
C PRO A 821 -8.42 68.33 -22.75
N LYS A 822 -8.34 67.83 -23.98
CA LYS A 822 -7.53 68.45 -25.03
C LYS A 822 -8.01 69.88 -25.24
N LEU A 823 -7.19 70.86 -24.87
CA LEU A 823 -7.32 72.26 -25.25
C LEU A 823 -6.37 72.53 -26.40
N GLY A 824 -6.96 72.96 -27.54
CA GLY A 824 -6.40 73.86 -28.56
C GLY A 824 -5.10 73.45 -29.22
#